data_AF-A0A6B1HFQ6-F1
#
_entry.id   AF-A0A6B1HFQ6-F1
#
_cell.length_a   1.000
_cell.length_b   1.000
_cell.length_c   1.000
_cell.angle_alpha   90.00
_cell.angle_beta   90.00
_cell.angle_gamma   90.00
#
_symmetry.space_group_name_H-M   'P 1'
#
loop_
_entity.id
_entity.type
_entity.pdbx_description
1 polymer ?
#
loop_
_entity_poly.entity_id
_entity_poly.type
_entity_poly.pdbx_seq_one_letter_code
_entity_poly.pdbx_strand_id
1 'polypeptide(L)'
;RDCTRFHQHVVETLRRLGKRAIGWDECLHEGLPQDTAIQAWRGIEARDAALRAGHDCVVSAPYYLDLFYPADVHFAFDPATATKTDEQGIADHPRLAHVREGLTWMSGFGEFPRLPERAGGRVLGGEACLWSELVTDELLDVRLWSRMPAVAERFWNGRECPTGGLYERIATTRDSLAGLGILPTDAATLSRSYPDLMPLIEMLEPVKWYLRLLGVGEYQRRVSGLGGSSEQRPYTTTTPLDRIVDRIPPESLATRRAATDYAEGMPMDRWTAPWRDQRAALEQHPDLLGELRDVSDALLRVADFVDGDTTVEIRTLGGPFGEYVLPIADAVANHDPGLPTTRPQDVLQDWDVTGDAIRAINAGHINDTYLVDDRYVLQRLNRSVFRDPPALMRNLAKAIAHEGGDRLLAPIPTARGLPYGVDSNGEIWRLFPHLPSRNFQTLPDELLACAGQAFGGFLAAFADFAGELEEVIEGFHDLAFYLTRLDAAPAGNVGATLDEINEHRAQFRPGEAQRVIHGDCKVNNLLFHPTRDAVTAIIDLDTLMLGDPAWDFGDLVRSAFAGSEETEPSGEFSRSRFEPLSKGFFSAFGPVDDVDRYAAAPAYMSFMLSVRFLTDHLEGDVYFKVDRRGDNLARARSQLDLAKRFMLAGPEMAGIIDDIQPS
;
A
#
# COMPACT_ATOMS: atom_id res chain seq x y z
N ARG A 1 -33.98 -35.97 -8.59
CA ARG A 1 -34.29 -37.35 -9.06
C ARG A 1 -34.00 -37.52 -10.57
N ASP A 2 -34.27 -36.52 -11.42
CA ASP A 2 -33.95 -36.62 -12.86
C ASP A 2 -32.46 -36.59 -13.21
N CYS A 3 -31.66 -35.69 -12.61
CA CYS A 3 -30.22 -35.61 -12.90
C CYS A 3 -29.45 -36.90 -12.56
N THR A 4 -29.83 -37.58 -11.47
CA THR A 4 -29.22 -38.87 -11.08
C THR A 4 -29.44 -39.95 -12.12
N ARG A 5 -30.69 -40.08 -12.60
CA ARG A 5 -31.04 -41.08 -13.61
C ARG A 5 -30.35 -40.80 -14.94
N PHE A 6 -30.22 -39.53 -15.31
CA PHE A 6 -29.48 -39.10 -16.50
C PHE A 6 -28.02 -39.56 -16.44
N HIS A 7 -27.28 -39.19 -15.39
CA HIS A 7 -25.87 -39.55 -15.27
C HIS A 7 -25.66 -41.08 -15.23
N GLN A 8 -26.47 -41.82 -14.47
CA GLN A 8 -26.38 -43.28 -14.42
C GLN A 8 -26.60 -43.93 -15.78
N HIS A 9 -27.56 -43.44 -16.56
CA HIS A 9 -27.84 -43.95 -17.90
C HIS A 9 -26.70 -43.68 -18.89
N VAL A 10 -26.13 -42.47 -18.85
CA VAL A 10 -25.00 -42.08 -19.71
C VAL A 10 -23.76 -42.91 -19.36
N VAL A 11 -23.41 -43.03 -18.07
CA VAL A 11 -22.24 -43.81 -17.61
C VAL A 11 -22.38 -45.27 -18.01
N GLU A 12 -23.54 -45.88 -17.84
CA GLU A 12 -23.79 -47.27 -18.24
C GLU A 12 -23.67 -47.47 -19.77
N THR A 13 -24.12 -46.49 -20.55
CA THR A 13 -23.97 -46.50 -22.00
C THR A 13 -22.49 -46.45 -22.40
N LEU A 14 -21.71 -45.56 -21.78
CA LEU A 14 -20.27 -45.45 -22.02
C LEU A 14 -19.52 -46.73 -21.64
N ARG A 15 -19.88 -47.39 -20.53
CA ARG A 15 -19.30 -48.68 -20.13
C ARG A 15 -19.52 -49.76 -21.17
N ARG A 16 -20.71 -49.86 -21.76
CA ARG A 16 -21.00 -50.82 -22.84
C ARG A 16 -20.14 -50.59 -24.09
N LEU A 17 -19.64 -49.36 -24.27
CA LEU A 17 -18.69 -48.99 -25.33
C LEU A 17 -17.22 -49.14 -24.91
N GLY A 18 -16.94 -49.68 -23.72
CA GLY A 18 -15.59 -49.81 -23.17
C GLY A 18 -14.95 -48.46 -22.80
N LYS A 19 -15.77 -47.45 -22.49
CA LYS A 19 -15.31 -46.09 -22.16
C LYS A 19 -15.53 -45.80 -20.67
N ARG A 20 -14.63 -45.01 -20.09
CA ARG A 20 -14.77 -44.42 -18.76
C ARG A 20 -15.41 -43.04 -18.89
N ALA A 21 -16.40 -42.75 -18.05
CA ALA A 21 -17.03 -41.44 -18.04
C ALA A 21 -16.12 -40.41 -17.35
N ILE A 22 -16.07 -39.21 -17.91
CA ILE A 22 -15.57 -37.98 -17.29
C ILE A 22 -16.67 -36.93 -17.35
N GLY A 23 -16.84 -36.15 -16.30
CA GLY A 23 -17.79 -35.04 -16.27
C GLY A 23 -17.27 -33.89 -15.43
N TRP A 24 -17.72 -32.68 -15.76
CA TRP A 24 -17.50 -31.50 -14.94
C TRP A 24 -18.05 -31.69 -13.53
N ASP A 25 -17.44 -31.03 -12.55
CA ASP A 25 -17.74 -31.20 -11.12
C ASP A 25 -19.21 -30.96 -10.71
N GLU A 26 -20.05 -30.33 -11.53
CA GLU A 26 -21.51 -30.25 -11.32
C GLU A 26 -22.19 -31.63 -11.35
N CYS A 27 -21.57 -32.62 -11.99
CA CYS A 27 -22.11 -33.96 -12.02
C CYS A 27 -21.96 -34.69 -10.68
N LEU A 28 -21.23 -34.15 -9.69
CA LEU A 28 -21.08 -34.73 -8.36
C LEU A 28 -22.42 -34.81 -7.63
N HIS A 29 -22.82 -36.02 -7.28
CA HIS A 29 -23.98 -36.30 -6.43
C HIS A 29 -23.88 -37.74 -5.89
N GLU A 30 -24.64 -38.07 -4.84
CA GLU A 30 -24.54 -39.35 -4.12
C GLU A 30 -24.70 -40.59 -5.02
N GLY A 31 -25.54 -40.50 -6.05
CA GLY A 31 -25.86 -41.58 -6.98
C GLY A 31 -24.92 -41.71 -8.18
N LEU A 32 -23.85 -40.90 -8.26
CA LEU A 32 -22.89 -40.97 -9.36
C LEU A 32 -22.07 -42.28 -9.27
N PRO A 33 -21.93 -43.05 -10.37
CA PRO A 33 -21.15 -44.29 -10.34
C PRO A 33 -19.65 -44.04 -10.09
N GLN A 34 -19.04 -44.86 -9.22
CA GLN A 34 -17.69 -44.60 -8.66
C GLN A 34 -16.52 -44.62 -9.66
N ASP A 35 -16.68 -45.27 -10.80
CA ASP A 35 -15.67 -45.27 -11.87
C ASP A 35 -15.69 -43.99 -12.72
N THR A 36 -16.63 -43.06 -12.48
CA THR A 36 -16.68 -41.76 -13.14
C THR A 36 -15.54 -40.88 -12.63
N ALA A 37 -14.74 -40.31 -13.53
CA ALA A 37 -13.76 -39.28 -13.20
C ALA A 37 -14.41 -37.89 -13.19
N ILE A 38 -13.93 -37.00 -12.34
CA ILE A 38 -14.45 -35.64 -12.19
C ILE A 38 -13.43 -34.63 -12.70
N GLN A 39 -13.84 -33.72 -13.57
CA GLN A 39 -13.02 -32.59 -13.98
C GLN A 39 -13.39 -31.36 -13.14
N ALA A 40 -12.48 -30.99 -12.24
CA ALA A 40 -12.63 -29.87 -11.30
C ALA A 40 -12.30 -28.55 -11.98
N TRP A 41 -13.33 -27.73 -12.22
CA TRP A 41 -13.25 -26.49 -12.99
C TRP A 41 -13.78 -25.29 -12.20
N ARG A 42 -14.65 -25.50 -11.21
CA ARG A 42 -15.11 -24.41 -10.33
C ARG A 42 -14.16 -24.08 -9.19
N GLY A 43 -13.04 -24.78 -9.09
CA GLY A 43 -11.96 -24.48 -8.15
C GLY A 43 -11.47 -25.68 -7.34
N ILE A 44 -10.61 -25.42 -6.38
CA ILE A 44 -9.90 -26.47 -5.64
C ILE A 44 -10.81 -27.26 -4.69
N GLU A 45 -11.88 -26.63 -4.21
CA GLU A 45 -12.88 -27.28 -3.38
C GLU A 45 -13.66 -28.35 -4.17
N ALA A 46 -13.79 -28.20 -5.49
CA ALA A 46 -14.37 -29.21 -6.37
C ALA A 46 -13.51 -30.47 -6.44
N ARG A 47 -12.18 -30.28 -6.58
CA ARG A 47 -11.20 -31.38 -6.51
C ARG A 47 -11.34 -32.10 -5.18
N ASP A 48 -11.32 -31.37 -4.07
CA ASP A 48 -11.36 -31.97 -2.74
C ASP A 48 -12.68 -32.71 -2.47
N ALA A 49 -13.81 -32.18 -2.96
CA ALA A 49 -15.10 -32.86 -2.88
C ALA A 49 -15.12 -34.17 -3.68
N ALA A 50 -14.56 -34.18 -4.89
CA ALA A 50 -14.45 -35.38 -5.71
C ALA A 50 -13.58 -36.45 -5.05
N LEU A 51 -12.40 -36.06 -4.56
CA LEU A 51 -11.45 -36.97 -3.91
C LEU A 51 -12.04 -37.57 -2.63
N ARG A 52 -12.68 -36.76 -1.77
CA ARG A 52 -13.38 -37.25 -0.57
C ARG A 52 -14.51 -38.22 -0.91
N ALA A 53 -15.23 -37.99 -2.00
CA ALA A 53 -16.27 -38.89 -2.50
C ALA A 53 -15.72 -40.15 -3.19
N GLY A 54 -14.39 -40.31 -3.30
CA GLY A 54 -13.71 -41.48 -3.85
C GLY A 54 -13.61 -41.50 -5.39
N HIS A 55 -13.88 -40.38 -6.05
CA HIS A 55 -13.73 -40.25 -7.50
C HIS A 55 -12.31 -39.80 -7.86
N ASP A 56 -11.76 -40.34 -8.97
CA ASP A 56 -10.55 -39.77 -9.56
C ASP A 56 -10.86 -38.37 -10.14
N CYS A 57 -9.87 -37.47 -10.12
CA CYS A 57 -10.05 -36.08 -10.50
C CYS A 57 -9.00 -35.59 -11.50
N VAL A 58 -9.44 -34.81 -12.51
CA VAL A 58 -8.61 -33.97 -13.38
C VAL A 58 -8.82 -32.52 -12.97
N VAL A 59 -7.76 -31.75 -12.77
CA VAL A 59 -7.83 -30.36 -12.28
C VAL A 59 -7.67 -29.36 -13.44
N SER A 60 -8.68 -28.51 -13.64
CA SER A 60 -8.67 -27.47 -14.68
C SER A 60 -8.66 -26.05 -14.13
N ALA A 61 -9.13 -25.81 -12.91
CA ALA A 61 -8.92 -24.53 -12.25
C ALA A 61 -7.54 -24.47 -11.57
N PRO A 62 -6.76 -23.37 -11.70
CA PRO A 62 -7.02 -22.11 -12.41
C PRO A 62 -6.39 -22.06 -13.82
N TYR A 63 -6.23 -23.19 -14.51
CA TYR A 63 -5.53 -23.33 -15.80
C TYR A 63 -6.39 -22.87 -17.01
N TYR A 64 -7.04 -21.71 -16.90
CA TYR A 64 -7.85 -21.11 -17.96
C TYR A 64 -7.02 -20.17 -18.82
N LEU A 65 -6.57 -20.65 -19.97
CA LEU A 65 -5.77 -19.86 -20.90
C LEU A 65 -6.63 -18.74 -21.52
N ASP A 66 -7.91 -18.98 -21.77
CA ASP A 66 -8.85 -17.99 -22.32
C ASP A 66 -9.09 -16.77 -21.40
N LEU A 67 -8.80 -16.87 -20.10
CA LEU A 67 -8.93 -15.76 -19.14
C LEU A 67 -7.70 -14.85 -19.11
N PHE A 68 -6.75 -15.06 -20.02
CA PHE A 68 -5.56 -14.23 -20.23
C PHE A 68 -4.62 -14.11 -19.03
N TYR A 69 -4.75 -14.97 -18.01
CA TYR A 69 -3.83 -14.95 -16.86
C TYR A 69 -2.38 -15.17 -17.30
N PRO A 70 -1.41 -14.57 -16.61
CA PRO A 70 -0.02 -14.77 -16.95
C PRO A 70 0.50 -16.18 -16.58
N ALA A 71 1.59 -16.60 -17.23
CA ALA A 71 2.13 -17.96 -17.12
C ALA A 71 2.52 -18.34 -15.69
N ASP A 72 3.07 -17.42 -14.91
CA ASP A 72 3.49 -17.61 -13.52
C ASP A 72 2.29 -17.84 -12.57
N VAL A 73 1.13 -17.25 -12.83
CA VAL A 73 -0.11 -17.56 -12.09
C VAL A 73 -0.48 -19.04 -12.27
N HIS A 74 -0.47 -19.52 -13.51
CA HIS A 74 -0.73 -20.94 -13.77
C HIS A 74 0.39 -21.83 -13.20
N PHE A 75 1.65 -21.42 -13.37
CA PHE A 75 2.81 -22.18 -12.93
C PHE A 75 2.86 -22.33 -11.41
N ALA A 76 2.46 -21.32 -10.64
CA ALA A 76 2.48 -21.36 -9.18
C ALA A 76 1.51 -22.40 -8.60
N PHE A 77 0.44 -22.73 -9.32
CA PHE A 77 -0.60 -23.64 -8.83
C PHE A 77 -0.23 -25.10 -9.08
N ASP A 78 -0.13 -25.91 -8.02
CA ASP A 78 0.06 -27.36 -8.11
C ASP A 78 -1.29 -28.09 -8.05
N PRO A 79 -1.68 -28.88 -9.07
CA PRO A 79 -3.00 -29.49 -9.10
C PRO A 79 -3.22 -30.52 -7.97
N ALA A 80 -2.15 -31.12 -7.46
CA ALA A 80 -2.21 -32.12 -6.41
C ALA A 80 -2.17 -31.53 -5.00
N THR A 81 -1.49 -30.41 -4.78
CA THR A 81 -1.25 -29.87 -3.42
C THR A 81 -1.79 -28.49 -3.15
N ALA A 82 -2.16 -27.71 -4.17
CA ALA A 82 -2.71 -26.39 -3.94
C ALA A 82 -3.95 -26.45 -3.05
N THR A 83 -4.10 -25.42 -2.24
CA THR A 83 -5.14 -25.24 -1.24
C THR A 83 -6.09 -24.12 -1.66
N LYS A 84 -7.19 -23.98 -0.92
CA LYS A 84 -8.11 -22.85 -1.11
C LYS A 84 -7.43 -21.49 -0.91
N THR A 85 -6.46 -21.42 0.00
CA THR A 85 -5.67 -20.20 0.23
C THR A 85 -4.81 -19.86 -0.99
N ASP A 86 -4.19 -20.86 -1.62
CA ASP A 86 -3.41 -20.65 -2.85
C ASP A 86 -4.31 -20.14 -4.00
N GLU A 87 -5.54 -20.65 -4.11
CA GLU A 87 -6.52 -20.20 -5.10
C GLU A 87 -7.02 -18.77 -4.82
N GLN A 88 -7.31 -18.45 -3.56
CA GLN A 88 -7.72 -17.10 -3.14
C GLN A 88 -6.62 -16.06 -3.41
N GLY A 89 -5.35 -16.41 -3.20
CA GLY A 89 -4.21 -15.53 -3.46
C GLY A 89 -4.05 -15.12 -4.93
N ILE A 90 -4.73 -15.79 -5.88
CA ILE A 90 -4.75 -15.36 -7.28
C ILE A 90 -5.35 -13.96 -7.42
N ALA A 91 -6.40 -13.63 -6.65
CA ALA A 91 -7.05 -12.32 -6.70
C ALA A 91 -6.13 -11.18 -6.21
N ASP A 92 -5.12 -11.51 -5.42
CA ASP A 92 -4.14 -10.55 -4.89
C ASP A 92 -2.99 -10.30 -5.88
N HIS A 93 -2.87 -11.10 -6.93
CA HIS A 93 -1.82 -10.95 -7.93
C HIS A 93 -1.90 -9.55 -8.59
N PRO A 94 -0.83 -8.72 -8.56
CA PRO A 94 -0.88 -7.31 -9.02
C PRO A 94 -1.42 -7.13 -10.44
N ARG A 95 -1.00 -7.99 -11.38
CA ARG A 95 -1.47 -7.96 -12.79
C ARG A 95 -2.93 -8.39 -12.99
N LEU A 96 -3.65 -8.74 -11.92
CA LEU A 96 -5.07 -9.06 -11.91
C LEU A 96 -5.88 -8.03 -11.10
N ALA A 97 -5.27 -6.93 -10.64
CA ALA A 97 -5.92 -5.94 -9.76
C ALA A 97 -7.20 -5.34 -10.35
N HIS A 98 -7.24 -5.09 -11.67
CA HIS A 98 -8.42 -4.56 -12.38
C HIS A 98 -9.60 -5.53 -12.45
N VAL A 99 -9.40 -6.80 -12.10
CA VAL A 99 -10.44 -7.83 -12.08
C VAL A 99 -10.58 -8.53 -10.72
N ARG A 100 -9.90 -8.01 -9.68
CA ARG A 100 -9.90 -8.57 -8.32
C ARG A 100 -11.30 -8.80 -7.77
N GLU A 101 -12.18 -7.82 -7.93
CA GLU A 101 -13.56 -7.92 -7.44
C GLU A 101 -14.31 -9.08 -8.12
N GLY A 102 -14.12 -9.25 -9.42
CA GLY A 102 -14.68 -10.37 -10.19
C GLY A 102 -14.20 -11.74 -9.72
N LEU A 103 -12.89 -11.86 -9.47
CA LEU A 103 -12.27 -13.09 -8.94
C LEU A 103 -12.82 -13.43 -7.55
N THR A 104 -12.95 -12.41 -6.70
CA THR A 104 -13.49 -12.55 -5.34
C THR A 104 -14.96 -12.94 -5.36
N TRP A 105 -15.76 -12.32 -6.22
CA TRP A 105 -17.17 -12.64 -6.43
C TRP A 105 -17.37 -14.11 -6.85
N MET A 106 -16.54 -14.63 -7.77
CA MET A 106 -16.64 -16.02 -8.23
C MET A 106 -16.38 -17.03 -7.11
N SER A 107 -15.50 -16.70 -6.17
CA SER A 107 -15.16 -17.54 -5.02
C SER A 107 -16.37 -17.84 -4.12
N GLY A 108 -17.47 -17.06 -4.24
CA GLY A 108 -18.74 -17.28 -3.54
C GLY A 108 -19.65 -18.35 -4.13
N PHE A 109 -19.39 -18.87 -5.35
CA PHE A 109 -20.27 -19.85 -6.03
C PHE A 109 -20.00 -21.32 -5.67
N GLY A 110 -19.22 -21.58 -4.62
CA GLY A 110 -18.65 -22.89 -4.28
C GLY A 110 -19.44 -23.78 -3.33
N GLU A 111 -20.78 -23.83 -3.38
CA GLU A 111 -21.50 -24.86 -2.61
C GLU A 111 -21.37 -26.23 -3.30
N PHE A 112 -20.50 -27.07 -2.75
CA PHE A 112 -20.33 -28.47 -3.16
C PHE A 112 -21.19 -29.39 -2.30
N PRO A 113 -21.77 -30.47 -2.88
CA PRO A 113 -22.60 -31.39 -2.13
C PRO A 113 -21.78 -32.08 -1.04
N ARG A 114 -22.36 -32.21 0.17
CA ARG A 114 -21.79 -33.04 1.24
C ARG A 114 -22.06 -34.51 0.92
N LEU A 115 -21.06 -35.20 0.36
CA LEU A 115 -21.13 -36.61 -0.01
C LEU A 115 -20.49 -37.50 1.07
N PRO A 116 -20.91 -38.77 1.20
CA PRO A 116 -20.25 -39.73 2.07
C PRO A 116 -18.78 -39.90 1.68
N GLU A 117 -17.89 -39.97 2.68
CA GLU A 117 -16.47 -40.23 2.44
C GLU A 117 -16.25 -41.66 1.92
N ARG A 118 -15.45 -41.79 0.86
CA ARG A 118 -15.11 -43.07 0.23
C ARG A 118 -13.63 -43.06 -0.12
N ALA A 119 -12.93 -44.17 0.14
CA ALA A 119 -11.53 -44.31 -0.23
C ALA A 119 -11.35 -44.43 -1.75
N GLY A 120 -10.18 -43.99 -2.25
CA GLY A 120 -9.71 -44.33 -3.60
C GLY A 120 -9.63 -43.18 -4.61
N GLY A 121 -10.10 -41.97 -4.27
CA GLY A 121 -9.96 -40.81 -5.16
C GLY A 121 -8.50 -40.39 -5.33
N ARG A 122 -8.08 -40.13 -6.57
CA ARG A 122 -6.72 -39.68 -6.90
C ARG A 122 -6.76 -38.49 -7.85
N VAL A 123 -5.79 -37.60 -7.74
CA VAL A 123 -5.52 -36.60 -8.78
C VAL A 123 -4.82 -37.30 -9.94
N LEU A 124 -5.47 -37.35 -11.10
CA LEU A 124 -4.92 -37.95 -12.32
C LEU A 124 -3.94 -37.01 -13.03
N GLY A 125 -4.08 -35.70 -12.81
CA GLY A 125 -3.31 -34.65 -13.44
C GLY A 125 -4.13 -33.37 -13.56
N GLY A 126 -3.71 -32.48 -14.45
CA GLY A 126 -4.48 -31.29 -14.82
C GLY A 126 -4.68 -31.15 -16.32
N GLU A 127 -5.58 -30.25 -16.69
CA GLU A 127 -5.85 -29.90 -18.08
C GLU A 127 -6.00 -28.38 -18.20
N ALA A 128 -5.19 -27.76 -19.06
CA ALA A 128 -5.35 -26.36 -19.41
C ALA A 128 -6.54 -26.20 -20.35
N CYS A 129 -7.50 -25.36 -19.96
CA CYS A 129 -8.67 -25.08 -20.79
C CYS A 129 -8.41 -23.85 -21.66
N LEU A 130 -8.77 -23.94 -22.93
CA LEU A 130 -8.84 -22.80 -23.84
C LEU A 130 -10.24 -22.75 -24.44
N TRP A 131 -11.11 -21.99 -23.80
CA TRP A 131 -12.43 -21.70 -24.35
C TRP A 131 -12.30 -20.71 -25.52
N SER A 132 -13.11 -20.89 -26.56
CA SER A 132 -12.89 -20.27 -27.87
C SER A 132 -13.77 -19.06 -28.15
N GLU A 133 -14.38 -18.44 -27.13
CA GLU A 133 -15.23 -17.25 -27.30
C GLU A 133 -14.45 -16.08 -27.91
N LEU A 134 -13.16 -15.97 -27.61
CA LEU A 134 -12.24 -14.94 -28.10
C LEU A 134 -11.02 -15.53 -28.82
N VAL A 135 -11.20 -16.68 -29.49
CA VAL A 135 -10.13 -17.41 -30.20
C VAL A 135 -10.62 -17.85 -31.58
N THR A 136 -9.98 -17.34 -32.63
CA THR A 136 -10.10 -17.90 -34.00
C THR A 136 -8.91 -18.80 -34.33
N ASP A 137 -8.97 -19.49 -35.46
CA ASP A 137 -7.89 -20.35 -35.95
C ASP A 137 -6.58 -19.57 -36.10
N GLU A 138 -6.63 -18.29 -36.52
CA GLU A 138 -5.46 -17.42 -36.67
C GLU A 138 -4.83 -17.02 -35.33
N LEU A 139 -5.62 -17.02 -34.25
CA LEU A 139 -5.18 -16.61 -32.91
C LEU A 139 -4.81 -17.79 -32.01
N LEU A 140 -5.10 -19.02 -32.45
CA LEU A 140 -4.92 -20.24 -31.66
C LEU A 140 -3.51 -20.33 -31.07
N ASP A 141 -2.48 -20.09 -31.89
CA ASP A 141 -1.11 -20.23 -31.44
C ASP A 141 -0.72 -19.20 -30.37
N VAL A 142 -1.16 -17.96 -30.54
CA VAL A 142 -0.91 -16.87 -29.58
C VAL A 142 -1.59 -17.16 -28.25
N ARG A 143 -2.80 -17.71 -28.28
CA ARG A 143 -3.61 -17.97 -27.07
C ARG A 143 -3.15 -19.20 -26.31
N LEU A 144 -2.79 -20.26 -27.04
CA LEU A 144 -2.37 -21.53 -26.50
C LEU A 144 -0.87 -21.50 -26.10
N TRP A 145 0.01 -21.30 -27.07
CA TRP A 145 1.45 -21.59 -26.89
C TRP A 145 2.24 -20.49 -26.18
N SER A 146 1.67 -19.31 -25.97
CA SER A 146 2.32 -18.24 -25.20
C SER A 146 2.56 -18.61 -23.73
N ARG A 147 1.70 -19.47 -23.15
CA ARG A 147 1.73 -19.84 -21.72
C ARG A 147 1.64 -21.35 -21.48
N MET A 148 1.16 -22.15 -22.44
CA MET A 148 1.08 -23.60 -22.32
C MET A 148 2.40 -24.27 -21.89
N PRO A 149 3.61 -23.83 -22.31
CA PRO A 149 4.86 -24.38 -21.79
C PRO A 149 4.98 -24.35 -20.26
N ALA A 150 4.49 -23.30 -19.60
CA ALA A 150 4.52 -23.20 -18.14
C ALA A 150 3.60 -24.22 -17.49
N VAL A 151 2.38 -24.39 -18.03
CA VAL A 151 1.43 -25.39 -17.55
C VAL A 151 1.96 -26.80 -17.76
N ALA A 152 2.56 -27.07 -18.92
CA ALA A 152 3.18 -28.35 -19.24
C ALA A 152 4.33 -28.67 -18.27
N GLU A 153 5.20 -27.69 -17.97
CA GLU A 153 6.30 -27.86 -17.01
C GLU A 153 5.77 -28.16 -15.60
N ARG A 154 4.71 -27.48 -15.16
CA ARG A 154 4.05 -27.76 -13.88
C ARG A 154 3.48 -29.18 -13.84
N PHE A 155 2.77 -29.61 -14.88
CA PHE A 155 2.15 -30.94 -14.92
C PHE A 155 3.17 -32.08 -15.04
N TRP A 156 4.28 -31.84 -15.72
CA TRP A 156 5.32 -32.85 -15.91
C TRP A 156 6.23 -33.00 -14.68
N ASN A 157 6.68 -31.88 -14.10
CA ASN A 157 7.64 -31.90 -12.99
C ASN A 157 6.97 -31.99 -11.60
N GLY A 158 5.68 -31.67 -11.49
CA GLY A 158 4.95 -31.71 -10.22
C GLY A 158 5.65 -30.91 -9.11
N ARG A 159 6.01 -31.57 -8.00
CA ARG A 159 6.70 -30.96 -6.85
C ARG A 159 8.18 -30.65 -7.07
N GLU A 160 8.81 -31.23 -8.10
CA GLU A 160 10.22 -31.00 -8.44
C GLU A 160 10.40 -29.79 -9.36
N CYS A 161 9.35 -28.99 -9.55
CA CYS A 161 9.36 -27.84 -10.44
C CYS A 161 10.38 -26.77 -9.97
N PRO A 162 11.25 -26.25 -10.85
CA PRO A 162 12.23 -25.24 -10.47
C PRO A 162 11.56 -23.94 -9.98
N THR A 163 12.11 -23.34 -8.92
CA THR A 163 11.56 -22.14 -8.27
C THR A 163 11.92 -20.81 -8.95
N GLY A 164 12.83 -20.83 -9.93
CA GLY A 164 13.27 -19.64 -10.68
C GLY A 164 13.55 -19.96 -12.13
N GLY A 165 13.79 -18.93 -12.94
CA GLY A 165 14.17 -19.11 -14.35
C GLY A 165 13.02 -19.48 -15.31
N LEU A 166 11.76 -19.32 -14.86
CA LEU A 166 10.59 -19.74 -15.64
C LEU A 166 10.54 -19.07 -17.01
N TYR A 167 10.75 -17.75 -17.05
CA TYR A 167 10.58 -16.96 -18.26
C TYR A 167 11.72 -17.19 -19.27
N GLU A 168 12.92 -17.49 -18.80
CA GLU A 168 14.07 -17.90 -19.62
C GLU A 168 13.80 -19.26 -20.28
N ARG A 169 13.21 -20.19 -19.55
CA ARG A 169 12.80 -21.49 -20.10
C ARG A 169 11.63 -21.35 -21.08
N ILE A 170 10.65 -20.50 -20.78
CA ILE A 170 9.56 -20.19 -21.72
C ILE A 170 10.12 -19.58 -22.99
N ALA A 171 11.05 -18.63 -22.91
CA ALA A 171 11.69 -18.02 -24.08
C ALA A 171 12.38 -19.07 -24.95
N THR A 172 13.21 -19.93 -24.34
CA THR A 172 13.87 -21.05 -25.03
C THR A 172 12.87 -22.01 -25.70
N THR A 173 11.76 -22.29 -25.01
CA THR A 173 10.70 -23.15 -25.55
C THR A 173 10.00 -22.51 -26.74
N ARG A 174 9.77 -21.19 -26.70
CA ARG A 174 9.14 -20.44 -27.80
C ARG A 174 9.99 -20.43 -29.05
N ASP A 175 11.31 -20.31 -28.92
CA ASP A 175 12.23 -20.41 -30.06
C ASP A 175 12.13 -21.81 -30.72
N SER A 176 12.01 -22.85 -29.89
CA SER A 176 11.82 -24.23 -30.38
C SER A 176 10.48 -24.41 -31.10
N LEU A 177 9.41 -23.81 -30.57
CA LEU A 177 8.08 -23.82 -31.19
C LEU A 177 8.05 -23.07 -32.53
N ALA A 178 8.74 -21.93 -32.62
CA ALA A 178 8.88 -21.19 -33.87
C ALA A 178 9.56 -22.03 -34.96
N GLY A 179 10.55 -22.85 -34.59
CA GLY A 179 11.17 -23.82 -35.51
C GLY A 179 10.21 -24.89 -36.05
N LEU A 180 9.08 -25.11 -35.38
CA LEU A 180 8.00 -26.01 -35.81
C LEU A 180 6.88 -25.29 -36.59
N GLY A 181 7.02 -23.99 -36.82
CA GLY A 181 6.00 -23.16 -37.47
C GLY A 181 4.87 -22.72 -36.54
N ILE A 182 5.00 -22.94 -35.23
CA ILE A 182 4.05 -22.45 -34.23
C ILE A 182 4.47 -21.04 -33.81
N LEU A 183 3.55 -20.07 -33.89
CA LEU A 183 3.85 -18.66 -33.63
C LEU A 183 3.19 -18.18 -32.33
N PRO A 184 3.90 -18.17 -31.19
CA PRO A 184 3.32 -17.81 -29.88
C PRO A 184 3.07 -16.29 -29.73
N THR A 185 3.30 -15.52 -30.79
CA THR A 185 2.99 -14.09 -30.94
C THR A 185 2.59 -13.81 -32.37
N ASP A 186 1.77 -12.79 -32.58
CA ASP A 186 1.53 -12.22 -33.91
C ASP A 186 2.39 -10.96 -34.19
N ALA A 187 3.57 -10.89 -33.56
CA ALA A 187 4.46 -9.73 -33.63
C ALA A 187 4.84 -9.37 -35.08
N ALA A 188 5.11 -10.36 -35.94
CA ALA A 188 5.45 -10.10 -37.34
C ALA A 188 4.31 -9.45 -38.15
N THR A 189 3.06 -9.72 -37.82
CA THR A 189 1.91 -9.04 -38.45
C THR A 189 1.76 -7.64 -37.89
N LEU A 190 1.79 -7.50 -36.56
CA LEU A 190 1.69 -6.21 -35.89
C LEU A 190 2.80 -5.25 -36.33
N SER A 191 4.06 -5.70 -36.41
CA SER A 191 5.19 -4.89 -36.86
C SER A 191 5.13 -4.52 -38.34
N ARG A 192 4.48 -5.35 -39.19
CA ARG A 192 4.26 -4.98 -40.60
C ARG A 192 3.14 -3.96 -40.75
N SER A 193 2.09 -4.07 -39.95
CA SER A 193 0.93 -3.16 -40.01
C SER A 193 1.18 -1.84 -39.30
N TYR A 194 1.91 -1.86 -38.17
CA TYR A 194 2.09 -0.73 -37.26
C TYR A 194 3.53 -0.63 -36.72
N PRO A 195 4.57 -0.56 -37.58
CA PRO A 195 5.97 -0.57 -37.14
C PRO A 195 6.27 0.55 -36.13
N ASP A 196 5.73 1.75 -36.37
CA ASP A 196 6.00 2.94 -35.55
C ASP A 196 5.25 2.95 -34.21
N LEU A 197 4.27 2.03 -34.04
CA LEU A 197 3.53 1.86 -32.78
C LEU A 197 4.01 0.67 -31.96
N MET A 198 4.97 -0.12 -32.45
CA MET A 198 5.50 -1.27 -31.70
C MET A 198 5.98 -0.90 -30.28
N PRO A 199 6.65 0.25 -30.03
CA PRO A 199 7.02 0.64 -28.67
C PRO A 199 5.84 0.76 -27.69
N LEU A 200 4.66 1.15 -28.18
CA LEU A 200 3.41 1.15 -27.40
C LEU A 200 2.83 -0.27 -27.32
N ILE A 201 2.59 -0.91 -28.47
CA ILE A 201 1.88 -2.20 -28.57
C ILE A 201 2.57 -3.29 -27.73
N GLU A 202 3.91 -3.31 -27.72
CA GLU A 202 4.66 -4.29 -26.93
C GLU A 202 4.49 -4.10 -25.42
N MET A 203 4.09 -2.92 -24.93
CA MET A 203 3.82 -2.68 -23.51
C MET A 203 2.41 -3.08 -23.08
N LEU A 204 1.53 -3.41 -24.02
CA LEU A 204 0.12 -3.68 -23.75
C LEU A 204 -0.12 -5.15 -23.44
N GLU A 205 -1.12 -5.39 -22.60
CA GLU A 205 -1.75 -6.70 -22.48
C GLU A 205 -3.28 -6.56 -22.57
N PRO A 206 -4.02 -7.60 -23.01
CA PRO A 206 -5.46 -7.60 -22.89
C PRO A 206 -5.89 -7.55 -21.43
N VAL A 207 -7.02 -6.89 -21.15
CA VAL A 207 -7.68 -7.04 -19.85
C VAL A 207 -7.98 -8.51 -19.59
N LYS A 208 -7.94 -8.88 -18.31
CA LYS A 208 -7.93 -10.25 -17.87
C LYS A 208 -9.36 -10.71 -17.58
N TRP A 209 -9.51 -12.01 -17.35
CA TRP A 209 -10.77 -12.59 -16.94
C TRP A 209 -11.92 -12.31 -17.93
N TYR A 210 -13.16 -12.43 -17.47
CA TYR A 210 -14.34 -12.21 -18.30
C TYR A 210 -14.62 -10.75 -18.64
N LEU A 211 -13.74 -9.79 -18.30
CA LEU A 211 -14.01 -8.37 -18.52
C LEU A 211 -14.23 -8.05 -20.01
N ARG A 212 -13.42 -8.63 -20.91
CA ARG A 212 -13.63 -8.47 -22.37
C ARG A 212 -14.94 -9.09 -22.83
N LEU A 213 -15.25 -10.29 -22.36
CA LEU A 213 -16.42 -11.04 -22.81
C LEU A 213 -17.75 -10.42 -22.34
N LEU A 214 -17.77 -9.88 -21.11
CA LEU A 214 -18.96 -9.29 -20.50
C LEU A 214 -19.10 -7.81 -20.88
N GLY A 215 -17.99 -7.10 -21.07
CA GLY A 215 -17.97 -5.64 -21.08
C GLY A 215 -18.10 -5.05 -19.68
N VAL A 216 -17.70 -3.79 -19.52
CA VAL A 216 -17.60 -3.11 -18.21
C VAL A 216 -18.94 -3.06 -17.47
N GLY A 217 -20.05 -2.76 -18.16
CA GLY A 217 -21.36 -2.62 -17.54
C GLY A 217 -21.90 -3.92 -16.94
N GLU A 218 -21.86 -5.02 -17.70
CA GLU A 218 -22.32 -6.33 -17.20
C GLU A 218 -21.33 -6.92 -16.19
N TYR A 219 -20.02 -6.66 -16.32
CA TYR A 219 -19.04 -7.00 -15.28
C TYR A 219 -19.41 -6.35 -13.93
N GLN A 220 -19.59 -5.03 -13.91
CA GLN A 220 -19.88 -4.28 -12.67
C GLN A 220 -21.20 -4.72 -12.03
N ARG A 221 -22.24 -4.97 -12.85
CA ARG A 221 -23.53 -5.46 -12.36
C ARG A 221 -23.40 -6.82 -11.66
N ARG A 222 -22.68 -7.77 -12.28
CA ARG A 222 -22.48 -9.10 -11.70
C ARG A 222 -21.76 -9.04 -10.37
N VAL A 223 -20.65 -8.31 -10.33
CA VAL A 223 -19.85 -8.10 -9.11
C VAL A 223 -20.70 -7.45 -8.00
N SER A 224 -21.60 -6.53 -8.36
CA SER A 224 -22.54 -5.88 -7.42
C SER A 224 -23.72 -6.76 -6.97
N GLY A 225 -23.75 -8.04 -7.36
CA GLY A 225 -24.84 -8.96 -7.02
C GLY A 225 -26.15 -8.69 -7.77
N LEU A 226 -26.15 -7.80 -8.75
CA LEU A 226 -27.30 -7.51 -9.60
C LEU A 226 -27.33 -8.54 -10.74
N GLY A 227 -28.35 -9.42 -10.75
CA GLY A 227 -28.51 -10.48 -11.75
C GLY A 227 -28.54 -9.95 -13.20
N GLY A 228 -28.14 -10.81 -14.16
CA GLY A 228 -27.88 -10.49 -15.59
C GLY A 228 -28.95 -9.65 -16.30
N SER A 229 -28.52 -8.73 -17.18
CA SER A 229 -29.39 -7.85 -17.97
C SER A 229 -29.63 -8.46 -19.35
N SER A 230 -30.53 -7.83 -20.11
CA SER A 230 -30.65 -8.03 -21.55
C SER A 230 -29.61 -7.25 -22.37
N GLU A 231 -28.54 -6.71 -21.74
CA GLU A 231 -27.50 -5.98 -22.48
C GLU A 231 -26.74 -6.93 -23.39
N GLN A 232 -26.52 -6.46 -24.61
CA GLN A 232 -25.80 -7.23 -25.62
C GLN A 232 -24.32 -7.29 -25.25
N ARG A 233 -23.77 -8.51 -25.17
CA ARG A 233 -22.33 -8.70 -24.98
C ARG A 233 -21.56 -8.05 -26.14
N PRO A 234 -20.36 -7.50 -25.88
CA PRO A 234 -19.53 -6.87 -26.91
C PRO A 234 -19.08 -7.86 -27.99
N TYR A 235 -18.97 -9.15 -27.64
CA TYR A 235 -18.55 -10.21 -28.56
C TYR A 235 -19.66 -11.21 -28.84
N THR A 236 -19.73 -11.64 -30.08
CA THR A 236 -20.58 -12.72 -30.59
C THR A 236 -19.72 -13.72 -31.34
N THR A 237 -20.27 -14.90 -31.64
CA THR A 237 -19.56 -15.93 -32.44
C THR A 237 -19.22 -15.48 -33.87
N THR A 238 -19.74 -14.33 -34.32
CA THR A 238 -19.48 -13.74 -35.64
C THR A 238 -18.69 -12.44 -35.57
N THR A 239 -18.31 -11.96 -34.38
CA THR A 239 -17.51 -10.75 -34.25
C THR A 239 -16.10 -11.01 -34.77
N PRO A 240 -15.58 -10.22 -35.74
CA PRO A 240 -14.20 -10.33 -36.18
C PRO A 240 -13.24 -10.07 -35.02
N LEU A 241 -12.19 -10.90 -34.90
CA LEU A 241 -11.13 -10.77 -33.89
C LEU A 241 -9.81 -10.38 -34.58
N ASP A 242 -9.75 -9.18 -35.14
CA ASP A 242 -8.64 -8.69 -35.95
C ASP A 242 -7.98 -7.42 -35.42
N ARG A 243 -8.44 -6.90 -34.26
CA ARG A 243 -7.89 -5.72 -33.60
C ARG A 243 -6.55 -6.00 -32.93
N ILE A 244 -5.84 -4.95 -32.52
CA ILE A 244 -4.55 -5.06 -31.82
C ILE A 244 -4.70 -5.91 -30.54
N VAL A 245 -5.70 -5.64 -29.70
CA VAL A 245 -5.99 -6.42 -28.48
C VAL A 245 -6.19 -7.93 -28.74
N ASP A 246 -6.69 -8.30 -29.91
CA ASP A 246 -6.91 -9.70 -30.30
C ASP A 246 -5.61 -10.39 -30.71
N ARG A 247 -4.63 -9.63 -31.22
CA ARG A 247 -3.36 -10.16 -31.74
C ARG A 247 -2.23 -10.14 -30.72
N ILE A 248 -2.26 -9.25 -29.73
CA ILE A 248 -1.26 -9.20 -28.67
C ILE A 248 -1.34 -10.44 -27.75
N PRO A 249 -0.20 -10.92 -27.23
CA PRO A 249 -0.19 -12.02 -26.29
C PRO A 249 -0.88 -11.65 -24.96
N PRO A 250 -1.35 -12.65 -24.18
CA PRO A 250 -1.95 -12.42 -22.86
C PRO A 250 -1.03 -11.75 -21.84
N GLU A 251 0.28 -11.83 -22.04
CA GLU A 251 1.31 -11.21 -21.21
C GLU A 251 2.43 -10.58 -22.05
N SER A 252 2.96 -9.44 -21.62
CA SER A 252 4.03 -8.73 -22.32
C SER A 252 5.42 -9.13 -21.80
N LEU A 253 6.22 -9.73 -22.68
CA LEU A 253 7.64 -9.97 -22.41
C LEU A 253 8.46 -8.68 -22.42
N ALA A 254 8.05 -7.68 -23.20
CA ALA A 254 8.76 -6.41 -23.29
C ALA A 254 8.61 -5.62 -21.98
N THR A 255 7.41 -5.62 -21.38
CA THR A 255 7.19 -5.09 -20.03
C THR A 255 8.08 -5.78 -19.00
N ARG A 256 8.20 -7.11 -19.02
CA ARG A 256 9.08 -7.83 -18.07
C ARG A 256 10.53 -7.42 -18.21
N ARG A 257 11.04 -7.29 -19.45
CA ARG A 257 12.41 -6.84 -19.70
C ARG A 257 12.61 -5.41 -19.20
N ALA A 258 11.72 -4.49 -19.56
CA ALA A 258 11.79 -3.10 -19.11
C ALA A 258 11.73 -2.97 -17.58
N ALA A 259 10.87 -3.75 -16.93
CA ALA A 259 10.79 -3.80 -15.47
C ALA A 259 12.06 -4.37 -14.83
N THR A 260 12.69 -5.38 -15.43
CA THR A 260 13.96 -5.94 -14.96
C THR A 260 15.07 -4.89 -15.08
N ASP A 261 15.18 -4.20 -16.22
CA ASP A 261 16.17 -3.14 -16.40
C ASP A 261 15.99 -2.02 -15.37
N TYR A 262 14.75 -1.60 -15.12
CA TYR A 262 14.43 -0.60 -14.11
C TYR A 262 14.85 -1.07 -12.71
N ALA A 263 14.50 -2.30 -12.33
CA ALA A 263 14.83 -2.89 -11.03
C ALA A 263 16.35 -3.04 -10.82
N GLU A 264 17.11 -3.30 -11.89
CA GLU A 264 18.57 -3.41 -11.86
C GLU A 264 19.29 -2.05 -11.97
N GLY A 265 18.55 -0.94 -12.07
CA GLY A 265 19.12 0.41 -12.22
C GLY A 265 19.84 0.61 -13.56
N MET A 266 19.47 -0.15 -14.59
CA MET A 266 20.01 0.02 -15.94
C MET A 266 19.49 1.33 -16.57
N PRO A 267 20.23 1.93 -17.52
CA PRO A 267 19.73 3.08 -18.27
C PRO A 267 18.40 2.77 -18.97
N MET A 268 17.39 3.59 -18.69
CA MET A 268 16.03 3.42 -19.18
C MET A 268 15.73 4.18 -20.48
N ASP A 269 16.68 4.97 -20.98
CA ASP A 269 16.58 5.76 -22.22
C ASP A 269 16.20 4.91 -23.43
N ARG A 270 16.69 3.67 -23.48
CA ARG A 270 16.33 2.70 -24.53
C ARG A 270 14.84 2.35 -24.58
N TRP A 271 14.12 2.53 -23.48
CA TRP A 271 12.68 2.31 -23.37
C TRP A 271 11.91 3.63 -23.44
N THR A 272 12.30 4.62 -22.62
CA THR A 272 11.55 5.87 -22.48
C THR A 272 11.59 6.71 -23.75
N ALA A 273 12.69 6.73 -24.52
CA ALA A 273 12.73 7.48 -25.78
C ALA A 273 11.71 6.93 -26.82
N PRO A 274 11.69 5.62 -27.16
CA PRO A 274 10.64 5.07 -28.02
C PRO A 274 9.21 5.23 -27.46
N TRP A 275 9.02 5.17 -26.14
CA TRP A 275 7.71 5.42 -25.51
C TRP A 275 7.24 6.86 -25.64
N ARG A 276 8.15 7.82 -25.82
CA ARG A 276 7.83 9.23 -26.08
C ARG A 276 7.47 9.46 -27.54
N ASP A 277 8.18 8.80 -28.45
CA ASP A 277 7.96 8.94 -29.89
C ASP A 277 6.62 8.34 -30.35
N GLN A 278 6.09 7.33 -29.65
CA GLN A 278 4.84 6.64 -30.03
C GLN A 278 3.62 7.57 -30.15
N ARG A 279 3.54 8.69 -29.41
CA ARG A 279 2.36 9.57 -29.46
C ARG A 279 2.25 10.28 -30.80
N ALA A 280 3.36 10.80 -31.30
CA ALA A 280 3.41 11.41 -32.62
C ALA A 280 3.12 10.38 -33.72
N ALA A 281 3.57 9.13 -33.55
CA ALA A 281 3.22 8.02 -34.43
C ALA A 281 1.71 7.71 -34.37
N LEU A 282 1.10 7.66 -33.18
CA LEU A 282 -0.32 7.37 -33.00
C LEU A 282 -1.22 8.42 -33.67
N GLU A 283 -0.81 9.69 -33.66
CA GLU A 283 -1.52 10.76 -34.37
C GLU A 283 -1.57 10.54 -35.90
N GLN A 284 -0.64 9.76 -36.47
CA GLN A 284 -0.68 9.36 -37.89
C GLN A 284 -1.64 8.18 -38.16
N HIS A 285 -2.21 7.58 -37.12
CA HIS A 285 -3.17 6.48 -37.20
C HIS A 285 -4.53 6.90 -36.60
N PRO A 286 -5.31 7.76 -37.28
CA PRO A 286 -6.56 8.31 -36.74
C PRO A 286 -7.60 7.23 -36.39
N ASP A 287 -7.58 6.11 -37.12
CA ASP A 287 -8.47 4.96 -36.86
C ASP A 287 -8.18 4.25 -35.52
N LEU A 288 -6.94 4.35 -35.03
CA LEU A 288 -6.49 3.77 -33.76
C LEU A 288 -6.48 4.78 -32.61
N LEU A 289 -6.52 6.08 -32.92
CA LEU A 289 -6.42 7.13 -31.91
C LEU A 289 -7.52 6.99 -30.85
N GLY A 290 -8.77 6.72 -31.26
CA GLY A 290 -9.87 6.52 -30.30
C GLY A 290 -9.68 5.31 -29.37
N GLU A 291 -8.95 4.30 -29.82
CA GLU A 291 -8.72 3.05 -29.08
C GLU A 291 -7.51 3.15 -28.15
N LEU A 292 -6.42 3.78 -28.60
CA LEU A 292 -5.13 3.72 -27.92
C LEU A 292 -4.72 5.03 -27.22
N ARG A 293 -5.49 6.11 -27.36
CA ARG A 293 -5.12 7.43 -26.81
C ARG A 293 -4.84 7.39 -25.31
N ASP A 294 -5.75 6.83 -24.51
CA ASP A 294 -5.64 6.89 -23.06
C ASP A 294 -4.45 6.05 -22.54
N VAL A 295 -4.23 4.87 -23.14
CA VAL A 295 -3.08 4.03 -22.77
C VAL A 295 -1.75 4.59 -23.29
N SER A 296 -1.78 5.26 -24.44
CA SER A 296 -0.65 6.04 -24.99
C SER A 296 -0.26 7.18 -24.04
N ASP A 297 -1.24 7.94 -23.54
CA ASP A 297 -1.02 9.01 -22.56
C ASP A 297 -0.52 8.46 -21.22
N ALA A 298 -1.02 7.31 -20.78
CA ALA A 298 -0.53 6.63 -19.59
C ALA A 298 0.94 6.19 -19.73
N LEU A 299 1.33 5.63 -20.89
CA LEU A 299 2.72 5.22 -21.14
C LEU A 299 3.68 6.42 -21.15
N LEU A 300 3.26 7.58 -21.65
CA LEU A 300 4.06 8.81 -21.55
C LEU A 300 4.31 9.20 -20.09
N ARG A 301 3.28 9.13 -19.24
CA ARG A 301 3.41 9.41 -17.81
C ARG A 301 4.29 8.39 -17.09
N VAL A 302 4.23 7.11 -17.49
CA VAL A 302 5.19 6.09 -17.00
C VAL A 302 6.61 6.48 -17.38
N ALA A 303 6.85 6.95 -18.61
CA ALA A 303 8.16 7.43 -19.03
C ALA A 303 8.65 8.63 -18.19
N ASP A 304 7.77 9.58 -17.87
CA ASP A 304 8.08 10.71 -16.99
C ASP A 304 8.50 10.24 -15.59
N PHE A 305 7.75 9.30 -15.00
CA PHE A 305 8.09 8.71 -13.71
C PHE A 305 9.46 8.00 -13.74
N VAL A 306 9.69 7.17 -14.76
CA VAL A 306 10.94 6.42 -14.92
C VAL A 306 12.14 7.35 -15.11
N ASP A 307 11.95 8.49 -15.79
CA ASP A 307 12.98 9.53 -15.97
C ASP A 307 13.15 10.43 -14.72
N GLY A 308 12.39 10.20 -13.64
CA GLY A 308 12.58 10.81 -12.32
C GLY A 308 11.50 11.79 -11.87
N ASP A 309 10.39 11.93 -12.60
CA ASP A 309 9.25 12.76 -12.16
C ASP A 309 8.40 12.05 -11.09
N THR A 310 8.74 12.31 -9.83
CA THR A 310 8.04 11.76 -8.66
C THR A 310 6.64 12.35 -8.42
N THR A 311 6.21 13.35 -9.20
CA THR A 311 4.85 13.88 -9.12
C THR A 311 3.83 12.98 -9.83
N VAL A 312 4.29 12.04 -10.66
CA VAL A 312 3.43 11.09 -11.36
C VAL A 312 2.92 10.03 -10.39
N GLU A 313 1.60 9.94 -10.22
CA GLU A 313 0.93 8.86 -9.51
C GLU A 313 0.98 7.53 -10.31
N ILE A 314 2.16 6.89 -10.37
CA ILE A 314 2.42 5.71 -11.22
C ILE A 314 1.45 4.53 -10.97
N ARG A 315 0.97 4.36 -9.73
CA ARG A 315 0.02 3.28 -9.37
C ARG A 315 -1.37 3.44 -9.98
N THR A 316 -1.71 4.61 -10.52
CA THR A 316 -2.98 4.81 -11.25
C THR A 316 -2.85 4.51 -12.74
N LEU A 317 -1.65 4.17 -13.23
CA LEU A 317 -1.37 4.06 -14.66
C LEU A 317 -1.42 2.62 -15.19
N GLY A 318 -1.68 1.61 -14.35
CA GLY A 318 -1.82 0.21 -14.76
C GLY A 318 -3.06 -0.08 -15.62
N GLY A 319 -4.08 0.79 -15.56
CA GLY A 319 -5.34 0.63 -16.28
C GLY A 319 -6.45 0.00 -15.42
N PRO A 320 -7.56 -0.45 -16.05
CA PRO A 320 -7.71 -0.71 -17.49
C PRO A 320 -7.95 0.54 -18.34
N PHE A 321 -7.50 0.49 -19.60
CA PHE A 321 -7.74 1.48 -20.65
C PHE A 321 -8.53 0.83 -21.79
N GLY A 322 -9.86 0.88 -21.68
CA GLY A 322 -10.74 0.10 -22.56
C GLY A 322 -10.50 -1.40 -22.36
N GLU A 323 -9.96 -2.07 -23.38
CA GLU A 323 -9.64 -3.50 -23.34
C GLU A 323 -8.16 -3.80 -23.10
N TYR A 324 -7.36 -2.78 -22.81
CA TYR A 324 -5.93 -2.89 -22.54
C TYR A 324 -5.60 -2.65 -21.07
N VAL A 325 -4.52 -3.24 -20.60
CA VAL A 325 -3.81 -2.86 -19.38
C VAL A 325 -2.36 -2.50 -19.71
N LEU A 326 -1.76 -1.68 -18.85
CA LEU A 326 -0.39 -1.20 -18.99
C LEU A 326 0.47 -1.72 -17.82
N PRO A 327 0.82 -3.01 -17.82
CA PRO A 327 1.48 -3.68 -16.69
C PRO A 327 2.85 -3.08 -16.30
N ILE A 328 3.50 -2.32 -17.17
CA ILE A 328 4.77 -1.66 -16.86
C ILE A 328 4.63 -0.65 -15.71
N ALA A 329 3.48 0.02 -15.59
CA ALA A 329 3.21 0.94 -14.49
C ALA A 329 3.26 0.22 -13.13
N ASP A 330 2.56 -0.90 -13.00
CA ASP A 330 2.54 -1.70 -11.77
C ASP A 330 3.91 -2.32 -11.50
N ALA A 331 4.60 -2.78 -12.56
CA ALA A 331 5.92 -3.38 -12.43
C ALA A 331 6.95 -2.36 -11.90
N VAL A 332 6.97 -1.15 -12.45
CA VAL A 332 7.83 -0.05 -11.98
C VAL A 332 7.46 0.34 -10.55
N ALA A 333 6.16 0.53 -10.27
CA ALA A 333 5.69 0.93 -8.95
C ALA A 333 6.01 -0.08 -7.84
N ASN A 334 6.12 -1.37 -8.16
CA ASN A 334 6.46 -2.42 -7.20
C ASN A 334 7.97 -2.55 -6.94
N HIS A 335 8.81 -1.99 -7.81
CA HIS A 335 10.27 -1.98 -7.65
C HIS A 335 10.80 -0.64 -7.14
N ASP A 336 9.98 0.41 -7.10
CA ASP A 336 10.38 1.69 -6.52
C ASP A 336 10.28 1.63 -4.98
N PRO A 337 11.42 1.67 -4.25
CA PRO A 337 11.44 1.58 -2.80
C PRO A 337 10.85 2.80 -2.09
N GLY A 338 10.60 3.91 -2.81
CA GLY A 338 9.98 5.13 -2.28
C GLY A 338 8.45 5.14 -2.33
N LEU A 339 7.81 4.19 -3.01
CA LEU A 339 6.35 4.16 -3.17
C LEU A 339 5.67 3.20 -2.17
N PRO A 340 4.59 3.62 -1.47
CA PRO A 340 3.78 2.74 -0.63
C PRO A 340 3.27 1.55 -1.44
N THR A 341 3.55 0.30 -1.06
CA THR A 341 3.25 -0.90 -1.87
C THR A 341 1.76 -1.32 -1.90
N THR A 342 0.91 -0.70 -1.08
CA THR A 342 -0.53 -1.03 -0.96
C THR A 342 -1.38 0.23 -1.09
N ARG A 343 -2.52 0.14 -1.80
CA ARG A 343 -3.48 1.26 -1.88
C ARG A 343 -4.27 1.35 -0.57
N PRO A 344 -4.57 2.57 -0.06
CA PRO A 344 -5.38 2.75 1.14
C PRO A 344 -6.76 2.06 1.10
N GLN A 345 -7.41 1.97 -0.07
CA GLN A 345 -8.68 1.23 -0.21
C GLN A 345 -8.54 -0.26 0.18
N ASP A 346 -7.41 -0.89 -0.15
CA ASP A 346 -7.26 -2.33 -0.03
C ASP A 346 -7.22 -2.80 1.44
N VAL A 347 -6.88 -1.91 2.39
CA VAL A 347 -6.85 -2.23 3.83
C VAL A 347 -8.14 -1.86 4.57
N LEU A 348 -8.99 -0.98 4.02
CA LEU A 348 -10.20 -0.51 4.71
C LEU A 348 -11.23 -1.61 4.97
N GLN A 349 -11.16 -2.72 4.23
CA GLN A 349 -11.94 -3.93 4.47
C GLN A 349 -11.75 -4.50 5.88
N ASP A 350 -10.59 -4.26 6.53
CA ASP A 350 -10.36 -4.70 7.91
C ASP A 350 -11.32 -4.02 8.90
N TRP A 351 -11.90 -2.87 8.54
CA TRP A 351 -12.83 -2.10 9.38
C TRP A 351 -14.28 -2.08 8.87
N ASP A 352 -14.62 -2.89 7.85
CA ASP A 352 -15.91 -2.82 7.15
C ASP A 352 -16.24 -1.40 6.61
N VAL A 353 -15.21 -0.66 6.19
CA VAL A 353 -15.33 0.69 5.59
C VAL A 353 -15.15 0.59 4.08
N THR A 354 -16.03 1.22 3.30
CA THR A 354 -16.00 1.18 1.83
C THR A 354 -14.87 2.05 1.25
N GLY A 355 -14.69 3.28 1.77
CA GLY A 355 -13.67 4.21 1.28
C GLY A 355 -13.96 4.76 -0.10
N ASP A 356 -15.21 5.19 -0.34
CA ASP A 356 -15.70 5.72 -1.61
C ASP A 356 -14.95 7.01 -2.02
N ALA A 357 -14.48 7.79 -1.04
CA ALA A 357 -13.62 8.95 -1.23
C ALA A 357 -12.40 8.88 -0.29
N ILE A 358 -11.20 8.79 -0.86
CA ILE A 358 -9.93 8.83 -0.12
C ILE A 358 -9.07 9.98 -0.61
N ARG A 359 -8.59 10.81 0.32
CA ARG A 359 -7.69 11.93 0.03
C ARG A 359 -6.46 11.89 0.93
N ALA A 360 -5.28 11.98 0.35
CA ALA A 360 -4.04 12.13 1.14
C ALA A 360 -4.02 13.46 1.91
N ILE A 361 -3.52 13.43 3.14
CA ILE A 361 -3.22 14.60 3.96
C ILE A 361 -1.70 14.74 4.06
N ASN A 362 -1.14 15.69 3.31
CA ASN A 362 0.32 15.89 3.19
C ASN A 362 0.93 16.79 4.28
N ALA A 363 0.26 16.96 5.42
CA ALA A 363 0.71 17.88 6.48
C ALA A 363 1.64 17.22 7.54
N GLY A 364 1.70 15.89 7.59
CA GLY A 364 2.50 15.15 8.59
C GLY A 364 3.87 14.72 8.05
N HIS A 365 4.90 14.76 8.89
CA HIS A 365 6.29 14.46 8.48
C HIS A 365 6.71 12.99 8.64
N ILE A 366 5.93 12.15 9.34
CA ILE A 366 6.34 10.77 9.70
C ILE A 366 5.46 9.74 8.97
N ASN A 367 4.19 9.60 9.38
CA ASN A 367 3.26 8.61 8.82
C ASN A 367 2.62 9.08 7.50
N ASP A 368 2.08 8.13 6.72
CA ASP A 368 1.17 8.47 5.62
C ASP A 368 -0.24 8.57 6.17
N THR A 369 -0.92 9.68 5.88
CA THR A 369 -2.23 9.98 6.45
C THR A 369 -3.24 10.24 5.34
N TYR A 370 -4.42 9.64 5.46
CA TYR A 370 -5.50 9.73 4.49
C TYR A 370 -6.82 10.08 5.19
N LEU A 371 -7.58 11.01 4.62
CA LEU A 371 -8.96 11.27 4.98
C LEU A 371 -9.86 10.33 4.17
N VAL A 372 -10.73 9.58 4.85
CA VAL A 372 -11.63 8.60 4.24
C VAL A 372 -13.08 9.02 4.51
N ASP A 373 -13.83 9.25 3.43
CA ASP A 373 -15.25 9.62 3.41
C ASP A 373 -15.61 10.84 4.30
N ASP A 374 -14.63 11.73 4.54
CA ASP A 374 -14.68 12.84 5.51
C ASP A 374 -15.03 12.41 6.96
N ARG A 375 -14.95 11.11 7.24
CA ARG A 375 -15.39 10.48 8.51
C ARG A 375 -14.28 9.81 9.28
N TYR A 376 -13.21 9.41 8.60
CA TYR A 376 -12.11 8.70 9.23
C TYR A 376 -10.76 9.23 8.80
N VAL A 377 -9.78 9.09 9.69
CA VAL A 377 -8.37 9.31 9.38
C VAL A 377 -7.69 7.94 9.37
N LEU A 378 -7.30 7.49 8.19
CA LEU A 378 -6.53 6.25 8.01
C LEU A 378 -5.04 6.61 7.98
N GLN A 379 -4.23 5.90 8.75
CA GLN A 379 -2.79 6.09 8.76
C GLN A 379 -2.04 4.80 8.51
N ARG A 380 -1.03 4.86 7.65
CA ARG A 380 -0.01 3.82 7.51
C ARG A 380 1.20 4.21 8.35
N LEU A 381 1.61 3.33 9.26
CA LEU A 381 2.75 3.58 10.14
C LEU A 381 4.06 3.50 9.37
N ASN A 382 4.93 4.50 9.57
CA ASN A 382 6.22 4.54 8.90
C ASN A 382 7.21 3.56 9.56
N ARG A 383 7.49 2.45 8.89
CA ARG A 383 8.39 1.38 9.38
C ARG A 383 9.87 1.75 9.43
N SER A 384 10.32 2.77 8.70
CA SER A 384 11.71 3.21 8.80
C SER A 384 11.97 3.94 10.12
N VAL A 385 10.95 4.63 10.64
CA VAL A 385 10.97 5.32 11.94
C VAL A 385 10.57 4.38 13.07
N PHE A 386 9.43 3.70 12.94
CA PHE A 386 8.90 2.78 13.95
C PHE A 386 9.24 1.34 13.59
N ARG A 387 10.37 0.84 14.09
CA ARG A 387 10.87 -0.51 13.79
C ARG A 387 9.98 -1.64 14.34
N ASP A 388 9.26 -1.38 15.43
CA ASP A 388 8.25 -2.29 16.00
C ASP A 388 6.88 -1.56 16.13
N PRO A 389 6.11 -1.43 15.02
CA PRO A 389 4.80 -0.80 15.08
C PRO A 389 3.80 -1.50 16.03
N PRO A 390 3.80 -2.84 16.19
CA PRO A 390 3.03 -3.50 17.24
C PRO A 390 3.35 -3.00 18.66
N ALA A 391 4.62 -2.70 19.01
CA ALA A 391 4.96 -2.10 20.30
C ALA A 391 4.34 -0.72 20.48
N LEU A 392 4.37 0.11 19.44
CA LEU A 392 3.69 1.42 19.43
C LEU A 392 2.19 1.27 19.70
N MET A 393 1.53 0.31 19.05
CA MET A 393 0.10 0.08 19.27
C MET A 393 -0.20 -0.46 20.68
N ARG A 394 0.72 -1.22 21.30
CA ARG A 394 0.61 -1.63 22.72
C ARG A 394 0.75 -0.44 23.67
N ASN A 395 1.70 0.46 23.44
CA ASN A 395 1.85 1.69 24.24
C ASN A 395 0.59 2.55 24.15
N LEU A 396 0.08 2.76 22.94
CA LEU A 396 -1.15 3.51 22.70
C LEU A 396 -2.34 2.90 23.45
N ALA A 397 -2.51 1.57 23.38
CA ALA A 397 -3.58 0.88 24.10
C ALA A 397 -3.47 1.04 25.63
N LYS A 398 -2.25 0.95 26.19
CA LYS A 398 -2.01 1.17 27.63
C LYS A 398 -2.37 2.61 28.03
N ALA A 399 -2.00 3.59 27.22
CA ALA A 399 -2.26 5.00 27.48
C ALA A 399 -3.75 5.35 27.47
N ILE A 400 -4.47 4.88 26.44
CA ILE A 400 -5.92 5.07 26.33
C ILE A 400 -6.65 4.39 27.51
N ALA A 401 -6.23 3.17 27.87
CA ALA A 401 -6.83 2.45 28.99
C ALA A 401 -6.62 3.16 30.34
N HIS A 402 -5.47 3.81 30.54
CA HIS A 402 -5.17 4.57 31.75
C HIS A 402 -5.99 5.86 31.85
N GLU A 403 -6.04 6.65 30.77
CA GLU A 403 -6.72 7.95 30.78
C GLU A 403 -8.25 7.80 30.81
N GLY A 404 -8.79 6.70 30.31
CA GLY A 404 -10.24 6.45 30.23
C GLY A 404 -10.87 6.83 28.89
N GLY A 405 -10.10 7.44 27.98
CA GLY A 405 -10.48 7.66 26.57
C GLY A 405 -11.24 8.96 26.29
N ASP A 406 -11.30 9.88 27.25
CA ASP A 406 -12.03 11.15 27.10
C ASP A 406 -11.18 12.25 26.44
N ARG A 407 -9.85 12.21 26.63
CA ARG A 407 -8.91 13.22 26.09
C ARG A 407 -8.02 12.72 24.98
N LEU A 408 -7.84 11.41 24.89
CA LEU A 408 -6.98 10.75 23.90
C LEU A 408 -7.81 10.19 22.76
N LEU A 409 -7.37 10.41 21.52
CA LEU A 409 -8.03 9.84 20.35
C LEU A 409 -7.67 8.36 20.20
N ALA A 410 -8.64 7.48 20.42
CA ALA A 410 -8.46 6.03 20.28
C ALA A 410 -8.64 5.56 18.82
N PRO A 411 -7.84 4.59 18.35
CA PRO A 411 -8.07 3.96 17.06
C PRO A 411 -9.33 3.10 17.10
N ILE A 412 -10.08 3.09 15.99
CA ILE A 412 -11.21 2.20 15.76
C ILE A 412 -10.66 0.79 15.61
N PRO A 413 -11.12 -0.20 16.40
CA PRO A 413 -10.72 -1.58 16.21
C PRO A 413 -11.20 -2.12 14.85
N THR A 414 -10.45 -3.05 14.27
CA THR A 414 -10.88 -3.81 13.08
C THR A 414 -12.16 -4.60 13.37
N ALA A 415 -12.83 -5.11 12.34
CA ALA A 415 -13.96 -6.04 12.45
C ALA A 415 -13.61 -7.31 13.25
N ARG A 416 -12.32 -7.62 13.37
CA ARG A 416 -11.78 -8.73 14.19
C ARG A 416 -11.40 -8.32 15.62
N GLY A 417 -11.60 -7.05 15.99
CA GLY A 417 -11.28 -6.51 17.32
C GLY A 417 -9.81 -6.18 17.55
N LEU A 418 -8.99 -6.12 16.49
CA LEU A 418 -7.58 -5.73 16.61
C LEU A 418 -7.42 -4.20 16.59
N PRO A 419 -6.45 -3.62 17.31
CA PRO A 419 -6.26 -2.16 17.35
C PRO A 419 -5.67 -1.58 16.05
N TYR A 420 -5.26 -2.42 15.11
CA TYR A 420 -4.70 -2.07 13.80
C TYR A 420 -5.07 -3.13 12.76
N GLY A 421 -5.08 -2.72 11.49
CA GLY A 421 -5.18 -3.58 10.31
C GLY A 421 -3.80 -3.86 9.72
N VAL A 422 -3.71 -4.92 8.93
CA VAL A 422 -2.47 -5.35 8.30
C VAL A 422 -2.73 -5.61 6.83
N ASP A 423 -2.02 -4.92 5.95
CA ASP A 423 -2.20 -5.14 4.52
C ASP A 423 -1.48 -6.40 4.02
N SER A 424 -1.65 -6.72 2.73
CA SER A 424 -1.05 -7.89 2.09
C SER A 424 0.49 -7.89 2.09
N ASN A 425 1.11 -6.73 2.29
CA ASN A 425 2.56 -6.56 2.40
C ASN A 425 3.03 -6.57 3.86
N GLY A 426 2.09 -6.80 4.79
CA GLY A 426 2.34 -6.80 6.21
C GLY A 426 2.40 -5.41 6.83
N GLU A 427 2.23 -4.32 6.09
CA GLU A 427 2.28 -2.95 6.64
C GLU A 427 1.18 -2.74 7.67
N ILE A 428 1.46 -1.91 8.68
CA ILE A 428 0.53 -1.69 9.80
C ILE A 428 -0.26 -0.41 9.55
N TRP A 429 -1.58 -0.55 9.61
CA TRP A 429 -2.53 0.53 9.37
C TRP A 429 -3.43 0.73 10.58
N ARG A 430 -3.83 1.96 10.85
CA ARG A 430 -4.77 2.29 11.92
C ARG A 430 -5.80 3.30 11.44
N LEU A 431 -7.03 3.14 11.92
CA LEU A 431 -8.15 3.99 11.55
C LEU A 431 -8.60 4.78 12.78
N PHE A 432 -8.76 6.09 12.66
CA PHE A 432 -9.31 6.95 13.71
C PHE A 432 -10.61 7.59 13.24
N PRO A 433 -11.53 7.97 14.15
CA PRO A 433 -12.63 8.84 13.78
C PRO A 433 -12.08 10.22 13.40
N HIS A 434 -12.60 10.79 12.32
CA HIS A 434 -12.34 12.18 11.96
C HIS A 434 -13.21 13.08 12.83
N LEU A 435 -12.58 13.84 13.73
CA LEU A 435 -13.25 14.78 14.60
C LEU A 435 -13.32 16.16 13.94
N PRO A 436 -14.52 16.74 13.75
CA PRO A 436 -14.65 18.13 13.36
C PRO A 436 -13.91 19.03 14.37
N SER A 437 -12.91 19.76 13.89
CA SER A 437 -11.99 20.51 14.75
C SER A 437 -11.40 21.71 14.02
N ARG A 438 -10.90 22.68 14.80
CA ARG A 438 -10.05 23.78 14.32
C ARG A 438 -8.59 23.38 14.57
N ASN A 439 -7.75 23.50 13.54
CA ASN A 439 -6.30 23.26 13.63
C ASN A 439 -5.57 24.54 13.23
N PHE A 440 -4.47 24.84 13.91
CA PHE A 440 -3.76 26.10 13.75
C PHE A 440 -2.27 25.86 13.64
N GLN A 441 -1.67 26.21 12.49
CA GLN A 441 -0.21 26.23 12.34
C GLN A 441 0.43 27.27 13.27
N THR A 442 -0.18 28.45 13.36
CA THR A 442 0.20 29.48 14.33
C THR A 442 -0.93 29.63 15.33
N LEU A 443 -0.65 29.35 16.60
CA LEU A 443 -1.65 29.37 17.66
C LEU A 443 -2.14 30.81 17.92
N PRO A 444 -3.45 31.11 17.84
CA PRO A 444 -4.02 32.40 18.22
C PRO A 444 -3.81 32.73 19.70
N ASP A 445 -3.68 34.00 20.03
CA ASP A 445 -3.38 34.46 21.39
C ASP A 445 -4.46 34.02 22.41
N GLU A 446 -5.72 34.04 22.01
CA GLU A 446 -6.85 33.64 22.83
C GLU A 446 -6.86 32.14 23.18
N LEU A 447 -6.15 31.30 22.43
CA LEU A 447 -6.09 29.84 22.63
C LEU A 447 -4.85 29.37 23.40
N LEU A 448 -3.90 30.27 23.70
CA LEU A 448 -2.64 29.93 24.37
C LEU A 448 -2.84 29.22 25.71
N ALA A 449 -3.70 29.77 26.58
CA ALA A 449 -3.97 29.16 27.88
C ALA A 449 -4.63 27.77 27.74
N CYS A 450 -5.49 27.58 26.74
CA CYS A 450 -6.14 26.29 26.48
C CYS A 450 -5.13 25.23 26.01
N ALA A 451 -4.18 25.61 25.16
CA ALA A 451 -3.12 24.72 24.70
C ALA A 451 -2.21 24.29 25.85
N GLY A 452 -1.81 25.25 26.70
CA GLY A 452 -1.06 24.98 27.93
C GLY A 452 -1.80 24.01 28.84
N GLN A 453 -3.07 24.30 29.12
CA GLN A 453 -3.90 23.47 30.00
C GLN A 453 -4.06 22.04 29.49
N ALA A 454 -4.14 21.84 28.16
CA ALA A 454 -4.28 20.51 27.56
C ALA A 454 -3.05 19.63 27.83
N PHE A 455 -1.83 20.10 27.49
CA PHE A 455 -0.62 19.31 27.71
C PHE A 455 -0.21 19.24 29.18
N GLY A 456 -0.42 20.29 29.97
CA GLY A 456 -0.19 20.23 31.42
C GLY A 456 -1.14 19.22 32.08
N GLY A 457 -2.40 19.20 31.64
CA GLY A 457 -3.40 18.23 32.10
C GLY A 457 -3.11 16.80 31.65
N PHE A 458 -2.54 16.62 30.46
CA PHE A 458 -2.05 15.33 29.98
C PHE A 458 -0.96 14.78 30.92
N LEU A 459 0.09 15.55 31.19
CA LEU A 459 1.17 15.13 32.08
C LEU A 459 0.67 14.83 33.51
N ALA A 460 -0.28 15.63 34.02
CA ALA A 460 -0.91 15.37 35.31
C ALA A 460 -1.72 14.06 35.32
N ALA A 461 -2.45 13.77 34.24
CA ALA A 461 -3.25 12.54 34.12
C ALA A 461 -2.38 11.27 34.06
N PHE A 462 -1.12 11.38 33.66
CA PHE A 462 -0.16 10.29 33.60
C PHE A 462 0.81 10.23 34.79
N ALA A 463 0.63 11.09 35.81
CA ALA A 463 1.53 11.15 36.96
C ALA A 463 1.59 9.85 37.78
N ASP A 464 0.50 9.07 37.79
CA ASP A 464 0.35 7.80 38.49
C ASP A 464 0.31 6.59 37.52
N PHE A 465 0.72 6.77 36.26
CA PHE A 465 0.76 5.69 35.28
C PHE A 465 1.68 4.55 35.75
N ALA A 466 1.09 3.37 35.95
CA ALA A 466 1.79 2.19 36.46
C ALA A 466 2.24 1.20 35.36
N GLY A 467 1.95 1.50 34.10
CA GLY A 467 2.31 0.64 32.96
C GLY A 467 3.77 0.78 32.55
N GLU A 468 4.34 -0.27 31.97
CA GLU A 468 5.65 -0.19 31.31
C GLU A 468 5.45 0.20 29.84
N LEU A 469 6.04 1.32 29.42
CA LEU A 469 6.10 1.73 28.01
C LEU A 469 7.32 1.11 27.35
N GLU A 470 7.13 0.61 26.13
CA GLU A 470 8.19 0.05 25.30
C GLU A 470 8.88 1.17 24.51
N GLU A 471 10.20 1.12 24.36
CA GLU A 471 10.94 2.10 23.54
C GLU A 471 10.68 1.83 22.05
N VAL A 472 10.01 2.76 21.38
CA VAL A 472 9.62 2.63 19.95
C VAL A 472 10.51 3.43 19.01
N ILE A 473 11.18 4.47 19.51
CA ILE A 473 12.20 5.23 18.80
C ILE A 473 13.41 5.37 19.73
N GLU A 474 14.50 4.73 19.34
CA GLU A 474 15.77 4.74 20.09
C GLU A 474 16.31 6.17 20.23
N GLY A 475 16.57 6.59 21.47
CA GLY A 475 17.24 7.87 21.77
C GLY A 475 16.46 9.13 21.36
N PHE A 476 15.12 9.06 21.24
CA PHE A 476 14.30 10.12 20.62
C PHE A 476 14.49 11.54 21.18
N HIS A 477 14.70 11.69 22.50
CA HIS A 477 14.98 12.96 23.18
C HIS A 477 16.39 13.04 23.77
N ASP A 478 17.29 12.17 23.33
CA ASP A 478 18.70 12.15 23.74
C ASP A 478 19.54 13.02 22.79
N LEU A 479 19.87 14.24 23.24
CA LEU A 479 20.72 15.13 22.46
C LEU A 479 22.13 14.55 22.22
N ALA A 480 22.69 13.79 23.17
CA ALA A 480 24.02 13.21 23.03
C ALA A 480 24.04 12.12 21.95
N PHE A 481 22.96 11.34 21.85
CA PHE A 481 22.74 10.39 20.75
C PHE A 481 22.79 11.10 19.39
N TYR A 482 22.04 12.19 19.21
CA TYR A 482 22.02 12.91 17.94
C TYR A 482 23.31 13.68 17.64
N LEU A 483 24.00 14.22 18.63
CA LEU A 483 25.31 14.86 18.44
C LEU A 483 26.36 13.84 17.97
N THR A 484 26.33 12.62 18.52
CA THR A 484 27.21 11.53 18.07
C THR A 484 26.93 11.17 16.61
N ARG A 485 25.65 11.16 16.23
CA ARG A 485 25.23 10.87 14.86
C ARG A 485 25.60 12.00 13.88
N LEU A 486 25.46 13.26 14.30
CA LEU A 486 25.93 14.42 13.55
C LEU A 486 27.44 14.39 13.32
N ASP A 487 28.23 14.08 14.36
CA ASP A 487 29.70 13.97 14.28
C ASP A 487 30.14 12.84 13.32
N ALA A 488 29.30 11.82 13.11
CA ALA A 488 29.54 10.70 12.20
C ALA A 488 28.97 10.91 10.78
N ALA A 489 28.16 11.95 10.56
CA ALA A 489 27.50 12.21 9.29
C ALA A 489 28.51 12.57 8.18
N PRO A 490 28.22 12.27 6.89
CA PRO A 490 29.13 12.57 5.79
C PRO A 490 29.38 14.08 5.65
N ALA A 491 30.60 14.43 5.23
CA ALA A 491 30.97 15.82 5.02
C ALA A 491 30.13 16.48 3.92
N GLY A 492 29.50 17.61 4.23
CA GLY A 492 28.65 18.39 3.33
C GLY A 492 28.89 19.90 3.43
N ASN A 493 28.34 20.66 2.48
CA ASN A 493 28.48 22.13 2.46
C ASN A 493 27.50 22.83 3.41
N VAL A 494 27.70 22.64 4.73
CA VAL A 494 26.86 23.19 5.80
C VAL A 494 27.68 23.97 6.86
N GLY A 495 28.94 24.29 6.54
CA GLY A 495 29.97 24.72 7.50
C GLY A 495 29.50 25.72 8.56
N ALA A 496 28.88 26.83 8.16
CA ALA A 496 28.43 27.86 9.11
C ALA A 496 27.41 27.34 10.14
N THR A 497 26.42 26.54 9.71
CA THR A 497 25.40 26.00 10.61
C THR A 497 26.00 24.95 11.56
N LEU A 498 26.95 24.14 11.09
CA LEU A 498 27.66 23.17 11.92
C LEU A 498 28.58 23.84 12.95
N ASP A 499 29.28 24.90 12.56
CA ASP A 499 30.14 25.68 13.46
C ASP A 499 29.30 26.27 14.62
N GLU A 500 28.14 26.86 14.30
CA GLU A 500 27.22 27.39 15.31
C GLU A 500 26.69 26.31 16.25
N ILE A 501 26.33 25.11 15.74
CA ILE A 501 25.92 23.99 16.60
C ILE A 501 27.07 23.59 17.55
N ASN A 502 28.30 23.55 17.04
CA ASN A 502 29.48 23.18 17.84
C ASN A 502 29.80 24.20 18.95
N GLU A 503 29.52 25.48 18.74
CA GLU A 503 29.67 26.52 19.76
C GLU A 503 28.68 26.36 20.93
N HIS A 504 27.47 25.84 20.65
CA HIS A 504 26.38 25.78 21.63
C HIS A 504 26.15 24.39 22.24
N ARG A 505 26.63 23.30 21.63
CA ARG A 505 26.30 21.92 22.04
C ARG A 505 26.64 21.55 23.49
N ALA A 506 27.59 22.25 24.12
CA ALA A 506 28.00 21.99 25.52
C ALA A 506 27.10 22.68 26.57
N GLN A 507 26.11 23.48 26.16
CA GLN A 507 25.34 24.34 27.06
C GLN A 507 24.07 23.67 27.61
N PHE A 508 23.72 22.49 27.09
CA PHE A 508 22.47 21.81 27.34
C PHE A 508 22.64 20.65 28.34
N ARG A 509 21.73 20.56 29.32
CA ARG A 509 21.70 19.48 30.31
C ARG A 509 20.76 18.36 29.85
N PRO A 510 21.09 17.08 30.09
CA PRO A 510 20.23 15.96 29.72
C PRO A 510 18.96 15.88 30.59
N GLY A 511 18.04 14.99 30.17
CA GLY A 511 16.85 14.59 30.93
C GLY A 511 17.22 14.00 32.29
N GLU A 512 16.50 14.36 33.36
CA GLU A 512 16.74 13.79 34.69
C GLU A 512 15.52 12.99 35.20
N ALA A 513 14.31 13.41 34.83
CA ALA A 513 13.09 12.69 35.16
C ALA A 513 12.79 11.54 34.18
N GLN A 514 12.11 10.51 34.69
CA GLN A 514 11.59 9.38 33.93
C GLN A 514 10.09 9.26 34.22
N ARG A 515 9.31 10.17 33.66
CA ARG A 515 7.84 10.19 33.72
C ARG A 515 7.27 9.95 32.33
N VAL A 516 6.02 9.51 32.25
CA VAL A 516 5.35 9.44 30.96
C VAL A 516 5.21 10.85 30.40
N ILE A 517 5.72 11.03 29.19
CA ILE A 517 5.61 12.24 28.39
C ILE A 517 4.97 11.90 27.05
N HIS A 518 4.34 12.88 26.42
CA HIS A 518 3.84 12.75 25.06
C HIS A 518 4.98 12.60 24.07
N GLY A 519 6.06 13.37 24.24
CA GLY A 519 7.24 13.31 23.37
C GLY A 519 7.18 14.20 22.12
N ASP A 520 6.02 14.74 21.73
CA ASP A 520 5.89 15.63 20.55
C ASP A 520 4.74 16.62 20.78
N CYS A 521 4.96 17.55 21.71
CA CYS A 521 3.93 18.48 22.21
C CYS A 521 3.71 19.70 21.32
N LYS A 522 3.76 19.53 20.00
CA LYS A 522 3.53 20.63 19.07
C LYS A 522 2.07 21.10 19.08
N VAL A 523 1.83 22.40 18.89
CA VAL A 523 0.45 22.97 18.84
C VAL A 523 -0.45 22.33 17.78
N ASN A 524 0.12 21.79 16.69
CA ASN A 524 -0.60 21.08 15.64
C ASN A 524 -1.15 19.71 16.09
N ASN A 525 -0.69 19.18 17.22
CA ASN A 525 -1.19 17.95 17.85
C ASN A 525 -2.39 18.20 18.78
N LEU A 526 -2.91 19.42 18.82
CA LEU A 526 -4.13 19.78 19.56
C LEU A 526 -5.29 20.01 18.59
N LEU A 527 -6.34 19.21 18.73
CA LEU A 527 -7.59 19.43 18.00
C LEU A 527 -8.50 20.36 18.80
N PHE A 528 -8.70 21.60 18.34
CA PHE A 528 -9.58 22.54 19.03
C PHE A 528 -11.04 22.33 18.66
N HIS A 529 -11.94 22.58 19.61
CA HIS A 529 -13.37 22.48 19.37
C HIS A 529 -13.83 23.45 18.26
N PRO A 530 -14.76 23.05 17.37
CA PRO A 530 -15.20 23.88 16.24
C PRO A 530 -15.71 25.28 16.61
N THR A 531 -16.34 25.40 17.77
CA THR A 531 -17.05 26.63 18.20
C THR A 531 -16.69 27.10 19.61
N ARG A 532 -15.86 26.36 20.35
CA ARG A 532 -15.48 26.67 21.73
C ARG A 532 -13.98 26.81 21.83
N ASP A 533 -13.52 27.70 22.69
CA ASP A 533 -12.10 27.86 22.99
C ASP A 533 -11.70 26.80 24.01
N ALA A 534 -11.58 25.57 23.53
CA ALA A 534 -11.23 24.39 24.29
C ALA A 534 -10.58 23.37 23.36
N VAL A 535 -9.62 22.60 23.89
CA VAL A 535 -9.06 21.44 23.19
C VAL A 535 -10.03 20.27 23.35
N THR A 536 -10.36 19.63 22.23
CA THR A 536 -11.22 18.43 22.16
C THR A 536 -10.41 17.17 22.40
N ALA A 537 -9.23 17.06 21.76
CA ALA A 537 -8.40 15.87 21.86
C ALA A 537 -6.92 16.23 21.61
N ILE A 538 -6.04 15.44 22.22
CA ILE A 538 -4.61 15.40 21.90
C ILE A 538 -4.39 14.20 20.96
N ILE A 539 -3.68 14.43 19.87
CA ILE A 539 -3.39 13.43 18.83
C ILE A 539 -1.88 13.16 18.73
N ASP A 540 -1.48 12.19 17.91
CA ASP A 540 -0.08 11.87 17.60
C ASP A 540 0.71 11.29 18.79
N LEU A 541 0.12 10.32 19.47
CA LEU A 541 0.69 9.63 20.64
C LEU A 541 1.78 8.60 20.29
N ASP A 542 2.40 8.70 19.11
CA ASP A 542 3.39 7.76 18.60
C ASP A 542 4.72 7.83 19.35
N THR A 543 4.99 8.98 19.94
CA THR A 543 6.23 9.30 20.67
C THR A 543 6.06 9.18 22.18
N LEU A 544 4.96 8.57 22.64
CA LEU A 544 4.70 8.34 24.06
C LEU A 544 5.82 7.48 24.67
N MET A 545 6.53 8.05 25.63
CA MET A 545 7.74 7.44 26.21
C MET A 545 7.95 7.86 27.66
N LEU A 546 8.93 7.26 28.32
CA LEU A 546 9.46 7.78 29.58
C LEU A 546 10.50 8.88 29.27
N GLY A 547 10.34 10.03 29.90
CA GLY A 547 11.22 11.17 29.72
C GLY A 547 10.95 12.28 30.73
N ASP A 548 11.51 13.44 30.42
CA ASP A 548 11.41 14.61 31.29
C ASP A 548 10.20 15.48 30.91
N PRO A 549 9.25 15.77 31.82
CA PRO A 549 8.11 16.63 31.52
C PRO A 549 8.50 18.04 31.06
N ALA A 550 9.72 18.50 31.38
CA ALA A 550 10.24 19.75 30.85
C ALA A 550 10.36 19.72 29.32
N TRP A 551 10.60 18.56 28.70
CA TRP A 551 10.68 18.43 27.23
C TRP A 551 9.34 18.67 26.54
N ASP A 552 8.25 18.12 27.09
CA ASP A 552 6.90 18.40 26.59
C ASP A 552 6.54 19.89 26.70
N PHE A 553 6.86 20.51 27.84
CA PHE A 553 6.71 21.97 28.00
C PHE A 553 7.56 22.75 26.98
N GLY A 554 8.83 22.37 26.83
CA GLY A 554 9.77 23.01 25.92
C GLY A 554 9.32 22.95 24.47
N ASP A 555 8.83 21.79 24.03
CA ASP A 555 8.37 21.60 22.65
C ASP A 555 7.01 22.30 22.38
N LEU A 556 6.14 22.38 23.39
CA LEU A 556 4.94 23.21 23.34
C LEU A 556 5.28 24.69 23.16
N VAL A 557 6.17 25.23 23.99
CA VAL A 557 6.59 26.64 23.86
C VAL A 557 7.32 26.85 22.53
N ARG A 558 8.21 25.95 22.13
CA ARG A 558 8.88 26.04 20.83
C ARG A 558 7.86 26.14 19.70
N SER A 559 6.93 25.20 19.60
CA SER A 559 5.97 25.15 18.50
C SER A 559 5.00 26.32 18.48
N ALA A 560 4.66 26.90 19.65
CA ALA A 560 3.82 28.11 19.72
C ALA A 560 4.53 29.39 19.20
N PHE A 561 5.85 29.32 19.03
CA PHE A 561 6.74 30.41 18.61
C PHE A 561 7.58 30.08 17.35
N ALA A 562 7.52 28.85 16.84
CA ALA A 562 7.95 28.53 15.49
C ALA A 562 6.88 29.09 14.53
N GLY A 563 7.26 29.83 13.49
CA GLY A 563 6.30 30.37 12.52
C GLY A 563 5.56 29.26 11.74
N SER A 564 4.75 29.63 10.75
CA SER A 564 3.81 28.71 10.07
C SER A 564 4.45 27.51 9.35
N GLU A 565 5.74 27.56 9.02
CA GLU A 565 6.42 26.53 8.21
C GLU A 565 7.59 25.82 8.92
N GLU A 566 7.82 26.06 10.22
CA GLU A 566 9.04 25.65 10.97
C GLU A 566 10.39 26.13 10.38
N THR A 567 10.39 26.67 9.16
CA THR A 567 11.50 27.30 8.43
C THR A 567 11.61 28.80 8.71
N GLU A 568 10.57 29.40 9.27
CA GLU A 568 10.54 30.80 9.70
C GLU A 568 10.47 30.87 11.23
N PRO A 569 11.45 31.49 11.91
CA PRO A 569 11.27 31.88 13.30
C PRO A 569 10.13 32.91 13.35
N SER A 570 9.17 32.77 14.29
CA SER A 570 8.34 33.94 14.63
C SER A 570 9.24 35.03 15.21
N GLY A 571 8.73 36.25 15.42
CA GLY A 571 9.53 37.40 15.88
C GLY A 571 10.28 37.21 17.22
N GLU A 572 10.70 38.31 17.85
CA GLU A 572 11.33 38.26 19.17
C GLU A 572 10.45 37.55 20.21
N PHE A 573 11.06 37.08 21.30
CA PHE A 573 10.33 36.51 22.44
C PHE A 573 9.20 37.46 22.87
N SER A 574 8.01 36.91 23.08
CA SER A 574 6.81 37.66 23.41
C SER A 574 6.27 37.22 24.76
N ARG A 575 6.49 38.03 25.79
CA ARG A 575 5.94 37.82 27.14
C ARG A 575 4.41 37.65 27.10
N SER A 576 3.71 38.44 26.27
CA SER A 576 2.26 38.37 26.13
C SER A 576 1.75 37.05 25.55
N ARG A 577 2.59 36.30 24.84
CA ARG A 577 2.27 34.93 24.39
C ARG A 577 2.74 33.87 25.38
N PHE A 578 3.94 34.05 25.94
CA PHE A 578 4.55 33.06 26.83
C PHE A 578 3.80 32.92 28.16
N GLU A 579 3.41 34.03 28.78
CA GLU A 579 2.74 34.06 30.07
C GLU A 579 1.40 33.29 30.08
N PRO A 580 0.43 33.54 29.17
CA PRO A 580 -0.84 32.81 29.18
C PRO A 580 -0.67 31.32 28.85
N LEU A 581 0.23 30.96 27.93
CA LEU A 581 0.53 29.56 27.59
C LEU A 581 1.07 28.80 28.80
N SER A 582 2.10 29.37 29.45
CA SER A 582 2.74 28.77 30.61
C SER A 582 1.80 28.71 31.81
N LYS A 583 0.99 29.75 32.03
CA LYS A 583 -0.02 29.75 33.09
C LYS A 583 -1.04 28.64 32.91
N GLY A 584 -1.50 28.43 31.68
CA GLY A 584 -2.36 27.29 31.34
C GLY A 584 -1.71 25.96 31.71
N PHE A 585 -0.46 25.77 31.31
CA PHE A 585 0.31 24.55 31.57
C PHE A 585 0.47 24.26 33.07
N PHE A 586 1.07 25.18 33.84
CA PHE A 586 1.33 24.96 35.27
C PHE A 586 0.06 24.92 36.12
N SER A 587 -1.03 25.56 35.69
CA SER A 587 -2.32 25.44 36.38
C SER A 587 -2.90 24.02 36.33
N ALA A 588 -2.57 23.25 35.29
CA ALA A 588 -3.01 21.86 35.13
C ALA A 588 -1.96 20.85 35.59
N PHE A 589 -0.68 21.12 35.33
CA PHE A 589 0.44 20.24 35.67
C PHE A 589 0.80 20.30 37.17
N GLY A 590 0.71 21.47 37.77
CA GLY A 590 1.16 21.75 39.14
C GLY A 590 2.50 22.50 39.21
N PRO A 591 2.96 22.82 40.44
CA PRO A 591 4.21 23.55 40.66
C PRO A 591 5.45 22.70 40.35
N VAL A 592 6.56 23.37 40.04
CA VAL A 592 7.85 22.74 39.75
C VAL A 592 8.96 23.33 40.61
N ASP A 593 9.87 22.48 41.08
CA ASP A 593 10.98 22.90 41.94
C ASP A 593 12.14 23.53 41.12
N ASP A 594 12.39 23.05 39.90
CA ASP A 594 13.46 23.52 39.02
C ASP A 594 12.89 24.39 37.89
N VAL A 595 12.59 25.64 38.22
CA VAL A 595 12.05 26.63 37.27
C VAL A 595 13.02 26.89 36.12
N ASP A 596 14.33 26.93 36.40
CA ASP A 596 15.37 27.17 35.39
C ASP A 596 15.38 26.06 34.33
N ARG A 597 15.12 24.81 34.71
CA ARG A 597 14.98 23.68 33.77
C ARG A 597 13.83 23.88 32.78
N TYR A 598 12.65 24.28 33.28
CA TYR A 598 11.50 24.54 32.41
C TYR A 598 11.72 25.76 31.52
N ALA A 599 12.38 26.81 32.04
CA ALA A 599 12.76 27.98 31.25
C ALA A 599 13.80 27.65 30.15
N ALA A 600 14.71 26.70 30.40
CA ALA A 600 15.73 26.28 29.43
C ALA A 600 15.22 25.25 28.41
N ALA A 601 14.12 24.54 28.70
CA ALA A 601 13.63 23.45 27.87
C ALA A 601 13.24 23.85 26.43
N PRO A 602 12.62 25.04 26.16
CA PRO A 602 12.33 25.45 24.78
C PRO A 602 13.58 25.59 23.92
N ALA A 603 14.67 26.12 24.50
CA ALA A 603 15.97 26.19 23.83
C ALA A 603 16.53 24.80 23.55
N TYR A 604 16.45 23.88 24.51
CA TYR A 604 16.92 22.50 24.34
C TYR A 604 16.19 21.78 23.19
N MET A 605 14.85 21.82 23.18
CA MET A 605 14.06 21.16 22.14
C MET A 605 14.32 21.74 20.75
N SER A 606 14.42 23.07 20.65
CA SER A 606 14.78 23.76 19.40
C SER A 606 16.16 23.35 18.91
N PHE A 607 17.15 23.31 19.82
CA PHE A 607 18.52 22.92 19.48
C PHE A 607 18.60 21.45 19.04
N MET A 608 17.93 20.54 19.76
CA MET A 608 17.87 19.13 19.41
C MET A 608 17.26 18.91 18.02
N LEU A 609 16.14 19.57 17.71
CA LEU A 609 15.55 19.51 16.37
C LEU A 609 16.48 20.07 15.29
N SER A 610 17.21 21.15 15.59
CA SER A 610 18.23 21.69 14.67
C SER A 610 19.29 20.64 14.33
N VAL A 611 19.83 19.95 15.33
CA VAL A 611 20.80 18.85 15.16
C VAL A 611 20.19 17.72 14.34
N ARG A 612 18.95 17.32 14.62
CA ARG A 612 18.24 16.25 13.90
C ARG A 612 18.02 16.59 12.43
N PHE A 613 17.52 17.79 12.12
CA PHE A 613 17.31 18.24 10.75
C PHE A 613 18.63 18.38 9.98
N LEU A 614 19.69 18.90 10.61
CA LEU A 614 20.99 18.99 9.95
C LEU A 614 21.58 17.61 9.66
N THR A 615 21.49 16.69 10.62
CA THR A 615 21.97 15.31 10.47
C THR A 615 21.23 14.62 9.34
N ASP A 616 19.90 14.70 9.32
CA ASP A 616 19.09 14.10 8.26
C ASP A 616 19.41 14.70 6.88
N HIS A 617 19.63 16.01 6.81
CA HIS A 617 20.09 16.65 5.58
C HIS A 617 21.42 16.05 5.09
N LEU A 618 22.41 15.88 5.98
CA LEU A 618 23.69 15.28 5.61
C LEU A 618 23.53 13.80 5.20
N GLU A 619 22.63 13.06 5.84
CA GLU A 619 22.34 11.66 5.54
C GLU A 619 21.47 11.43 4.28
N GLY A 620 20.95 12.50 3.67
CA GLY A 620 20.21 12.42 2.40
C GLY A 620 18.70 12.65 2.49
N ASP A 621 18.20 13.28 3.57
CA ASP A 621 16.78 13.54 3.85
C ASP A 621 15.96 12.23 3.92
N VAL A 622 16.42 11.29 4.74
CA VAL A 622 15.87 9.92 4.84
C VAL A 622 14.86 9.75 5.98
N TYR A 623 14.89 10.64 6.98
CA TYR A 623 14.03 10.60 8.16
C TYR A 623 12.82 11.53 8.05
N PHE A 624 13.02 12.81 7.73
CA PHE A 624 11.94 13.79 7.60
C PHE A 624 11.50 13.95 6.15
N LYS A 625 10.18 13.98 5.91
CA LYS A 625 9.63 14.32 4.59
C LYS A 625 10.06 15.74 4.16
N VAL A 626 10.61 15.84 2.95
CA VAL A 626 11.03 17.10 2.30
C VAL A 626 10.38 17.20 0.92
N ASP A 627 10.02 18.42 0.51
CA ASP A 627 9.54 18.67 -0.85
C ASP A 627 10.72 18.89 -1.79
N ARG A 628 11.80 19.49 -1.29
CA ARG A 628 13.03 19.78 -2.02
C ARG A 628 14.26 19.56 -1.15
N ARG A 629 15.34 19.11 -1.80
CA ARG A 629 16.67 19.03 -1.17
C ARG A 629 17.06 20.39 -0.59
N GLY A 630 17.35 20.43 0.71
CA GLY A 630 17.71 21.65 1.43
C GLY A 630 16.62 22.19 2.37
N ASP A 631 15.40 21.67 2.31
CA ASP A 631 14.33 22.04 3.24
C ASP A 631 14.74 21.74 4.70
N ASN A 632 15.31 20.56 4.96
CA ASN A 632 15.84 20.22 6.28
C ASN A 632 17.00 21.14 6.72
N LEU A 633 17.86 21.61 5.81
CA LEU A 633 18.88 22.59 6.15
C LEU A 633 18.26 23.95 6.55
N ALA A 634 17.18 24.37 5.88
CA ALA A 634 16.44 25.56 6.25
C ALA A 634 15.76 25.41 7.62
N ARG A 635 15.10 24.27 7.88
CA ARG A 635 14.54 23.92 9.19
C ARG A 635 15.62 23.92 10.28
N ALA A 636 16.77 23.32 10.03
CA ALA A 636 17.89 23.29 10.98
C ALA A 636 18.34 24.70 11.39
N ARG A 637 18.47 25.62 10.42
CA ARG A 637 18.84 27.01 10.67
C ARG A 637 17.79 27.77 11.46
N SER A 638 16.51 27.60 11.09
CA SER A 638 15.38 28.21 11.79
C SER A 638 15.32 27.77 13.25
N GLN A 639 15.43 26.47 13.51
CA GLN A 639 15.41 25.93 14.88
C GLN A 639 16.64 26.34 15.70
N LEU A 640 17.81 26.49 15.07
CA LEU A 640 19.01 27.00 15.74
C LEU A 640 18.86 28.47 16.16
N ASP A 641 18.31 29.31 15.27
CA ASP A 641 18.01 30.71 15.59
C ASP A 641 16.99 30.82 16.73
N LEU A 642 15.92 30.01 16.67
CA LEU A 642 14.92 29.94 17.73
C LEU A 642 15.51 29.50 19.07
N ALA A 643 16.40 28.49 19.06
CA ALA A 643 17.11 28.04 20.27
C ALA A 643 17.89 29.19 20.93
N LYS A 644 18.64 29.97 20.13
CA LYS A 644 19.43 31.11 20.62
C LYS A 644 18.55 32.20 21.24
N ARG A 645 17.39 32.47 20.63
CA ARG A 645 16.42 33.43 21.18
C ARG A 645 15.88 32.97 22.53
N PHE A 646 15.53 31.70 22.66
CA PHE A 646 15.09 31.15 23.96
C PHE A 646 16.20 31.17 25.01
N MET A 647 17.45 30.91 24.63
CA MET A 647 18.58 31.03 25.55
C MET A 647 18.74 32.46 26.08
N LEU A 648 18.55 33.47 25.22
CA LEU A 648 18.59 34.87 25.63
C LEU A 648 17.43 35.25 26.55
N ALA A 649 16.23 34.72 26.28
CA ALA A 649 15.02 34.97 27.07
C ALA A 649 14.92 34.12 28.36
N GLY A 650 15.81 33.15 28.57
CA GLY A 650 15.79 32.20 29.69
C GLY A 650 15.54 32.83 31.07
N PRO A 651 16.31 33.86 31.49
CA PRO A 651 16.10 34.51 32.78
C PRO A 651 14.73 35.18 32.93
N GLU A 652 14.19 35.76 31.84
CA GLU A 652 12.85 36.37 31.86
C GLU A 652 11.77 35.29 31.94
N MET A 653 11.92 34.20 31.17
CA MET A 653 11.00 33.06 31.22
C MET A 653 10.97 32.42 32.62
N ALA A 654 12.13 32.26 33.26
CA ALA A 654 12.22 31.73 34.63
C ALA A 654 11.45 32.61 35.63
N GLY A 655 11.65 33.93 35.59
CA GLY A 655 10.90 34.86 36.45
C GLY A 655 9.39 34.80 36.22
N ILE A 656 8.95 34.68 34.96
CA ILE A 656 7.53 34.54 34.63
C ILE A 656 6.96 33.23 35.16
N ILE A 657 7.67 32.10 35.00
CA ILE A 657 7.22 30.79 35.51
C ILE A 657 7.07 30.83 37.03
N ASP A 658 8.04 31.40 37.74
CA ASP A 658 8.02 31.52 39.19
C ASP A 658 6.83 32.34 39.69
N ASP A 659 6.48 33.42 38.98
CA ASP A 659 5.35 34.29 39.29
C ASP A 659 3.96 33.63 39.07
N ILE A 660 3.84 32.75 38.07
CA ILE A 660 2.54 32.23 37.61
C ILE A 660 2.21 30.82 38.10
N GLN A 661 3.21 30.04 38.52
CA GLN A 661 2.96 28.68 38.98
C GLN A 661 2.14 28.68 40.29
N PRO A 662 1.24 27.69 40.49
CA PRO A 662 0.43 27.62 41.71
C PRO A 662 1.32 27.44 42.95
N SER A 663 0.93 28.06 44.08
CA SER A 663 1.68 28.01 45.35
C SER A 663 1.65 26.64 46.03
#